data_AF-A0A371GJ91-F1
#
_entry.id   AF-A0A371GJ91-F1
#
_cell.length_a   1.000
_cell.length_b   1.000
_cell.length_c   1.000
_cell.angle_alpha   90.00
_cell.angle_beta   90.00
_cell.angle_gamma   90.00
#
_symmetry.space_group_name_H-M   'P 1'
#
loop_
_entity.id
_entity.type
_entity.pdbx_description
1 polymer ?
#
loop_
_entity_poly.entity_id
_entity_poly.type
_entity_poly.pdbx_seq_one_letter_code
_entity_poly.pdbx_strand_id
1 'polypeptide(L)'
;MESGSLNKATSSLRVSSSSIWRDASDIFSRSSIEEDNEEVLKWAALEKLPTYNRLKKGLLISSSGEMNEIDVTDIGAQGRKEVLERLVRDALEDNEKFLLKLRERIDRVGVSIPTIEARFEHLNVEAEAYVGSRALPTFFNFIVNTVESYLNYLHILSSKKKHVTILKDVSGIVKPCRMTLLLGPPSSGKTTLLLALAGKLDPNLKVSGRVTYNGHGMNEFVPQRTAAYISQHDVHIGEMTVRETLAFSARCQGVGSRYDLLCELSRREIAANIKPDPNIDIYMKAIASEGQEANQMMTDYVLKILGLEKCADIVVGDEMLRGISGGQRKRVTTGGEMLVGPTNALFMDEISSGLDSSTTVQIIKCLGQIVHILNGTAVISLLQPEPETYELFDDIILLSDGQIVYQGPREFVLEFFESMGFKCPERKAVADFLQEVTSRKDQQQYWIHKDEPYSFVTVKEFADAFRCFHVGRKLGDELAVPFDKTKNHPAALTTNKYGVNKKELLKANFSREYLLMKRNAFVYIFKLSQLAVMAMIAMTVFLRSEMHKDSVDNGGVYTGALFFSIVMVLFNGMADISMTVAKLPIFYKQRDLFFYPSWAYAIPSWILNIPITLAEVVVWVSITYYAIGFDPSVGRFFKQYLLLLLLGQMASALFRTIAAIGRNMIIANTFGSFAIVILMTLGGFILSKEDVKKWWIWGYWISPIMYEQNAMVVNEFLGQSWSHVLPNSTESLGVEVLKSRGFFTHASWYWIGVGALLGFVVLLNITFTLALTYLNPLEKPRAVISNKSHGNNKHKDKTLEDIGLPLTLAEKAPSGNIEIDCHASVRPKAVVESSHSRKRGMVLPFVPHSLCFDRITYSVDMPQEMKNQGVTEDRLVLLKGVSGAFRPGILTALMGVSGAGKTTLLDVLAGRKTGGYIEGNIRVSGYPKKQETYARISGYCEQNDIHSPHVTVYESLLYSAWLRLSPEVNSETRKMFIEEVMELVELNFLRKALVGLPGMSGLSTEQRKRLTIAVELVANPSIIFMDEPTSGLDARAAAIVMRTVRNIVDTGRTIVCTIHQPSIDIFEAFDERGGREIYVGPLGRHSNHLIEYFEVSISNLAFKQRIEGVGKIKDGHNPAAWMLEITTSAREMDLNVDFADIYKNSELYG
;
A
#
# COMPACT_ATOMS: atom_id res chain seq x y z
N MET A 1 -18.66 -5.96 -43.12
CA MET A 1 -19.50 -4.75 -42.99
C MET A 1 -18.59 -3.55 -43.15
N GLU A 2 -18.73 -2.87 -44.28
CA GLU A 2 -18.01 -1.65 -44.64
C GLU A 2 -18.42 -0.48 -43.75
N SER A 3 -17.49 0.43 -43.49
CA SER A 3 -17.76 1.87 -43.64
C SER A 3 -16.43 2.63 -43.74
N GLY A 4 -16.26 3.37 -44.83
CA GLY A 4 -15.05 4.12 -45.15
C GLY A 4 -15.06 5.56 -44.63
N SER A 5 -13.95 6.27 -44.85
CA SER A 5 -13.98 7.72 -45.01
C SER A 5 -12.79 8.23 -45.85
N LEU A 6 -13.19 8.85 -46.95
CA LEU A 6 -12.60 9.91 -47.78
C LEU A 6 -11.09 10.23 -47.70
N ASN A 7 -10.39 9.91 -48.80
CA ASN A 7 -9.17 10.59 -49.23
C ASN A 7 -9.52 11.83 -50.07
N LYS A 8 -8.89 12.96 -49.76
CA LYS A 8 -8.85 14.16 -50.62
C LYS A 8 -7.48 14.22 -51.30
N ALA A 9 -7.49 14.13 -52.62
CA ALA A 9 -6.33 14.20 -53.48
C ALA A 9 -5.79 15.64 -53.65
N THR A 10 -4.49 15.78 -53.89
CA THR A 10 -3.94 16.82 -54.78
C THR A 10 -2.55 16.44 -55.30
N SER A 11 -2.54 15.96 -56.56
CA SER A 11 -1.63 16.22 -57.68
C SER A 11 -0.17 16.65 -57.48
N SER A 12 0.77 15.92 -58.10
CA SER A 12 1.46 16.29 -59.37
C SER A 12 2.59 15.27 -59.65
N LEU A 13 2.46 14.39 -60.66
CA LEU A 13 2.85 14.50 -62.08
C LEU A 13 4.26 13.95 -62.40
N ARG A 14 4.24 12.70 -62.92
CA ARG A 14 4.93 12.14 -64.11
C ARG A 14 6.37 12.57 -64.43
N VAL A 15 7.27 11.58 -64.55
CA VAL A 15 7.94 11.22 -65.84
C VAL A 15 8.13 9.69 -65.89
N SER A 16 7.99 9.15 -67.09
CA SER A 16 7.90 7.76 -67.50
C SER A 16 9.23 7.11 -67.90
N SER A 17 9.16 5.77 -67.99
CA SER A 17 9.76 4.86 -69.00
C SER A 17 11.23 4.41 -68.90
N SER A 18 11.38 3.18 -68.37
CA SER A 18 11.90 1.96 -69.03
C SER A 18 13.32 1.95 -69.65
N SER A 19 14.16 1.05 -69.13
CA SER A 19 14.50 -0.26 -69.74
C SER A 19 15.99 -0.63 -69.70
N ILE A 20 16.22 -1.95 -69.60
CA ILE A 20 17.36 -2.75 -70.06
C ILE A 20 18.39 -3.15 -68.99
N TRP A 21 18.33 -4.46 -68.72
CA TRP A 21 19.32 -5.32 -68.06
C TRP A 21 20.71 -5.23 -68.69
N ARG A 22 21.77 -5.22 -67.86
CA ARG A 22 22.79 -6.30 -67.80
C ARG A 22 23.86 -6.02 -66.73
N ASP A 23 24.39 -7.13 -66.22
CA ASP A 23 25.60 -7.34 -65.42
C ASP A 23 25.50 -7.15 -63.89
N ALA A 24 24.82 -8.14 -63.31
CA ALA A 24 24.85 -8.52 -61.90
C ALA A 24 26.16 -9.24 -61.56
N SER A 25 27.25 -8.50 -61.33
CA SER A 25 28.38 -9.01 -60.55
C SER A 25 29.24 -7.95 -59.82
N ASP A 26 28.91 -6.66 -59.94
CA ASP A 26 29.60 -5.56 -59.23
C ASP A 26 28.69 -4.74 -58.28
N ILE A 27 27.49 -5.25 -57.96
CA ILE A 27 26.47 -4.50 -57.18
C ILE A 27 26.58 -4.72 -55.66
N PHE A 28 27.28 -5.76 -55.19
CA PHE A 28 27.36 -6.08 -53.76
C PHE A 28 28.33 -5.21 -52.95
N SER A 29 29.16 -4.40 -53.59
CA SER A 29 30.05 -3.43 -52.93
C SER A 29 29.57 -1.98 -53.02
N ARG A 30 28.51 -1.71 -53.81
CA ARG A 30 27.90 -0.36 -53.92
C ARG A 30 26.70 -0.16 -52.99
N SER A 31 25.95 -1.20 -52.64
CA SER A 31 24.75 -1.05 -51.80
C SER A 31 25.07 -0.62 -50.37
N SER A 32 26.16 -1.11 -49.76
CA SER A 32 26.59 -0.66 -48.43
C SER A 32 27.12 0.79 -48.44
N ILE A 33 27.75 1.21 -49.53
CA ILE A 33 28.26 2.58 -49.69
C ILE A 33 27.11 3.56 -49.99
N GLU A 34 26.08 3.15 -50.72
CA GLU A 34 24.89 3.98 -50.96
C GLU A 34 24.03 4.14 -49.70
N GLU A 35 23.84 3.08 -48.91
CA GLU A 35 23.16 3.15 -47.60
C GLU A 35 23.92 4.06 -46.62
N ASP A 36 25.25 3.90 -46.47
CA ASP A 36 26.07 4.77 -45.63
C ASP A 36 26.02 6.25 -46.07
N ASN A 37 25.98 6.52 -47.38
CA ASN A 37 25.88 7.89 -47.91
C ASN A 37 24.51 8.51 -47.64
N GLU A 38 23.43 7.74 -47.75
CA GLU A 38 22.08 8.21 -47.45
C GLU A 38 21.90 8.50 -45.95
N GLU A 39 22.46 7.65 -45.08
CA GLU A 39 22.49 7.88 -43.63
C GLU A 39 23.26 9.14 -43.25
N VAL A 40 24.44 9.34 -43.84
CA VAL A 40 25.26 10.54 -43.62
C VAL A 40 24.52 11.81 -44.05
N LEU A 41 23.78 11.76 -45.16
CA LEU A 41 22.96 12.87 -45.66
C LEU A 41 21.79 13.18 -44.71
N LYS A 42 21.08 12.17 -44.21
CA LYS A 42 19.98 12.32 -43.23
C LYS A 42 20.47 12.90 -41.90
N TRP A 43 21.62 12.44 -41.41
CA TRP A 43 22.26 13.02 -40.21
C TRP A 43 22.70 14.47 -40.43
N ALA A 44 23.32 14.79 -41.57
CA ALA A 44 23.73 16.16 -41.90
C ALA A 44 22.52 17.10 -42.04
N ALA A 45 21.37 16.60 -42.49
CA ALA A 45 20.12 17.35 -42.51
C ALA A 45 19.61 17.65 -41.09
N LEU A 46 19.69 16.69 -40.16
CA LEU A 46 19.32 16.88 -38.76
C LEU A 46 20.24 17.85 -38.01
N GLU A 47 21.54 17.85 -38.29
CA GLU A 47 22.51 18.76 -37.67
C GLU A 47 22.30 20.22 -38.07
N LYS A 48 21.80 20.47 -39.29
CA LYS A 48 21.46 21.80 -39.79
C LYS A 48 20.18 22.39 -39.17
N LEU A 49 19.39 21.59 -38.45
CA LEU A 49 18.19 22.07 -37.79
C LEU A 49 18.54 22.97 -36.57
N PRO A 50 17.67 23.95 -36.25
CA PRO A 50 17.76 24.67 -34.98
C PRO A 50 17.74 23.70 -33.79
N THR A 51 18.46 24.02 -32.72
CA THR A 51 18.62 23.16 -31.53
C THR A 51 17.29 22.61 -31.01
N TYR A 52 16.24 23.43 -30.99
CA TYR A 52 14.89 23.00 -30.57
C TYR A 52 14.30 21.89 -31.45
N ASN A 53 14.34 22.04 -32.77
CA ASN A 53 13.80 21.05 -33.71
C ASN A 53 14.68 19.78 -33.76
N ARG A 54 15.99 19.95 -33.62
CA ARG A 54 16.96 18.83 -33.61
C ARG A 54 16.75 17.88 -32.44
N LEU A 55 16.39 18.41 -31.27
CA LEU A 55 16.14 17.61 -30.08
C LEU A 55 14.81 16.84 -30.14
N LYS A 56 13.90 17.26 -31.03
CA LYS A 56 12.62 16.58 -31.26
C LYS A 56 12.66 15.57 -32.40
N LYS A 57 13.63 15.66 -33.31
CA LYS A 57 13.74 14.73 -34.44
C LYS A 57 14.86 13.72 -34.27
N GLY A 58 14.60 12.47 -34.64
CA GLY A 58 15.57 11.37 -34.62
C GLY A 58 15.42 10.43 -35.82
N LEU A 59 16.37 9.51 -35.98
CA LEU A 59 16.35 8.49 -37.04
C LEU A 59 15.92 7.16 -36.45
N LEU A 60 14.73 6.69 -36.83
CA LEU A 60 14.22 5.39 -36.41
C LEU A 60 14.53 4.36 -37.49
N ILE A 61 15.17 3.26 -37.08
CA ILE A 61 15.41 2.11 -37.94
C ILE A 61 14.11 1.30 -38.00
N SER A 62 13.52 1.14 -39.17
CA SER A 62 12.32 0.31 -39.37
C SER A 62 12.62 -1.20 -39.30
N SER A 63 11.60 -2.06 -39.33
CA SER A 63 11.77 -3.52 -39.36
C SER A 63 12.39 -4.04 -40.66
N SER A 64 12.34 -3.24 -41.74
CA SER A 64 13.00 -3.49 -43.04
C SER A 64 14.46 -3.00 -43.09
N GLY A 65 14.96 -2.36 -42.02
CA GLY A 65 16.33 -1.81 -41.96
C GLY A 65 16.46 -0.37 -42.48
N GLU A 66 15.43 0.19 -43.12
CA GLU A 66 15.44 1.58 -43.59
C GLU A 66 15.38 2.58 -42.42
N MET A 67 16.26 3.59 -42.41
CA MET A 67 16.23 4.71 -41.47
C MET A 67 15.27 5.82 -41.91
N ASN A 68 14.23 6.04 -41.11
CA ASN A 68 13.23 7.09 -41.32
C ASN A 68 13.41 8.23 -40.31
N GLU A 69 13.34 9.48 -40.80
CA GLU A 69 13.27 10.67 -39.94
C GLU A 69 11.89 10.72 -39.28
N ILE A 70 11.86 10.72 -37.94
CA ILE A 70 10.63 10.74 -37.16
C ILE A 70 10.70 11.83 -36.09
N ASP A 71 9.58 12.51 -35.87
CA ASP A 71 9.39 13.35 -34.69
C ASP A 71 9.16 12.45 -33.47
N VAL A 72 10.03 12.60 -32.48
CA VAL A 72 10.08 11.78 -31.29
C VAL A 72 8.81 11.93 -30.44
N THR A 73 8.07 13.04 -30.58
CA THR A 73 6.76 13.18 -29.92
C THR A 73 5.70 12.26 -30.53
N ASP A 74 5.81 11.94 -31.81
CA ASP A 74 4.76 11.25 -32.58
C ASP A 74 5.02 9.74 -32.72
N ILE A 75 5.99 9.19 -31.96
CA ILE A 75 6.29 7.76 -31.97
C ILE A 75 5.10 6.99 -31.38
N GLY A 76 4.37 6.28 -32.25
CA GLY A 76 3.28 5.39 -31.85
C GLY A 76 3.73 4.28 -30.89
N ALA A 77 2.77 3.70 -30.15
CA ALA A 77 3.05 2.67 -29.14
C ALA A 77 3.87 1.48 -29.68
N GLN A 78 3.61 1.07 -30.93
CA GLN A 78 4.33 -0.01 -31.59
C GLN A 78 5.80 0.35 -31.85
N GLY A 79 6.08 1.56 -32.36
CA GLY A 79 7.44 2.03 -32.59
C GLY A 79 8.25 2.16 -31.29
N ARG A 80 7.63 2.63 -30.20
CA ARG A 80 8.31 2.67 -28.89
C ARG A 80 8.67 1.28 -28.39
N LYS A 81 7.75 0.32 -28.56
CA LYS A 81 7.98 -1.07 -28.15
C LYS A 81 9.12 -1.70 -28.95
N GLU A 82 9.19 -1.46 -30.26
CA GLU A 82 10.28 -1.94 -31.11
C GLU A 82 11.64 -1.35 -30.71
N VAL A 83 11.71 -0.05 -30.42
CA VAL A 83 12.94 0.58 -29.91
C VAL A 83 13.36 -0.05 -28.58
N LEU A 84 12.42 -0.23 -27.65
CA LEU A 84 12.69 -0.84 -26.35
C LEU A 84 13.09 -2.30 -26.45
N GLU A 85 12.49 -3.09 -27.35
CA GLU A 85 12.86 -4.49 -27.58
C GLU A 85 14.27 -4.62 -28.17
N ARG A 86 14.72 -3.66 -28.98
CA ARG A 86 16.09 -3.61 -29.50
C ARG A 86 17.11 -3.15 -28.46
N LEU A 87 16.72 -2.25 -27.55
CA LEU A 87 17.60 -1.73 -26.51
C LEU A 87 17.75 -2.70 -25.33
N VAL A 88 16.65 -3.32 -24.91
CA VAL A 88 16.59 -4.23 -23.76
C VAL A 88 15.67 -5.39 -24.14
N ARG A 89 16.22 -6.54 -24.55
CA ARG A 89 15.39 -7.73 -24.82
C ARG A 89 15.12 -8.46 -23.52
N ASP A 90 16.18 -8.78 -22.79
CA ASP A 90 16.13 -9.35 -21.44
C ASP A 90 16.47 -8.29 -20.39
N ALA A 91 15.51 -8.02 -19.49
CA ALA A 91 15.61 -6.94 -18.50
C ALA A 91 16.79 -7.05 -17.53
N LEU A 92 17.39 -8.23 -17.36
CA LEU A 92 18.47 -8.48 -16.39
C LEU A 92 19.88 -8.36 -16.98
N GLU A 93 20.10 -8.89 -18.19
CA GLU A 93 21.42 -8.89 -18.83
C GLU A 93 21.63 -7.69 -19.75
N ASP A 94 20.59 -7.28 -20.48
CA ASP A 94 20.71 -6.20 -21.46
C ASP A 94 20.54 -4.83 -20.82
N ASN A 95 19.90 -4.72 -19.65
CA ASN A 95 19.75 -3.44 -18.96
C ASN A 95 21.09 -2.84 -18.54
N GLU A 96 22.03 -3.66 -18.06
CA GLU A 96 23.38 -3.19 -17.72
C GLU A 96 24.12 -2.67 -18.94
N LYS A 97 24.12 -3.45 -20.04
CA LYS A 97 24.74 -3.05 -21.32
C LYS A 97 24.12 -1.76 -21.84
N PHE A 98 22.81 -1.63 -21.75
CA PHE A 98 22.07 -0.44 -22.16
C PHE A 98 22.47 0.80 -21.35
N LEU A 99 22.47 0.68 -20.01
CA LEU A 99 22.87 1.76 -19.10
C LEU A 99 24.35 2.14 -19.31
N LEU A 100 25.23 1.17 -19.54
CA LEU A 100 26.63 1.42 -19.86
C LEU A 100 26.79 2.18 -21.17
N LYS A 101 26.05 1.83 -22.23
CA LYS A 101 26.09 2.59 -23.49
C LYS A 101 25.56 4.03 -23.33
N LEU A 102 24.51 4.22 -22.53
CA LEU A 102 24.03 5.56 -22.16
C LEU A 102 25.12 6.35 -21.44
N ARG A 103 25.79 5.72 -20.48
CA ARG A 103 26.85 6.33 -19.70
C ARG A 103 28.07 6.68 -20.56
N GLU A 104 28.49 5.78 -21.42
CA GLU A 104 29.60 5.96 -22.35
C GLU A 104 29.36 7.16 -23.28
N ARG A 105 28.13 7.34 -23.78
CA ARG A 105 27.77 8.51 -24.58
C ARG A 105 27.98 9.83 -23.82
N ILE A 106 27.60 9.87 -22.55
CA ILE A 106 27.76 11.06 -21.69
C ILE A 106 29.25 11.31 -21.39
N ASP A 107 29.99 10.26 -21.04
CA ASP A 107 31.41 10.35 -20.66
C ASP A 107 32.32 10.71 -21.83
N ARG A 108 32.02 10.27 -23.07
CA ARG A 108 32.75 10.65 -24.30
C ARG A 108 32.84 12.17 -24.50
N VAL A 109 31.88 12.91 -23.96
CA VAL A 109 31.72 14.36 -24.11
C VAL A 109 32.15 15.12 -22.82
N GLY A 110 32.55 14.38 -21.78
CA GLY A 110 33.02 14.92 -20.51
C GLY A 110 31.95 15.70 -19.74
N VAL A 111 30.68 15.28 -19.82
CA VAL A 111 29.58 15.90 -19.08
C VAL A 111 29.43 15.20 -17.71
N SER A 112 29.56 15.96 -16.62
CA SER A 112 29.40 15.41 -15.26
C SER A 112 27.92 15.23 -14.92
N ILE A 113 27.54 14.02 -14.50
CA ILE A 113 26.19 13.72 -13.98
C ILE A 113 26.05 14.29 -12.55
N PRO A 114 24.92 14.92 -12.18
CA PRO A 114 24.70 15.42 -10.83
C PRO A 114 24.70 14.30 -9.78
N THR A 115 25.49 14.48 -8.72
CA THR A 115 25.60 13.56 -7.58
C THR A 115 25.01 14.18 -6.31
N ILE A 116 24.52 13.34 -5.41
CA ILE A 116 23.97 13.78 -4.12
C ILE A 116 24.63 13.00 -2.98
N GLU A 117 25.33 13.72 -2.12
CA GLU A 117 25.83 13.21 -0.85
C GLU A 117 24.93 13.71 0.28
N ALA A 118 24.34 12.79 1.04
CA ALA A 118 23.47 13.13 2.17
C ALA A 118 24.25 12.94 3.49
N ARG A 119 24.35 14.01 4.28
CA ARG A 119 24.98 14.00 5.61
C ARG A 119 23.96 14.32 6.68
N PHE A 120 24.05 13.62 7.80
CA PHE A 120 23.23 13.89 8.98
C PHE A 120 24.12 13.92 10.22
N GLU A 121 23.90 14.90 11.09
CA GLU A 121 24.73 15.19 12.26
C GLU A 121 23.86 15.41 13.49
N HIS A 122 24.18 14.69 14.57
CA HIS A 122 23.56 14.80 15.89
C HIS A 122 22.02 14.79 15.83
N LEU A 123 21.45 13.94 14.99
CA LEU A 123 20.02 13.88 14.76
C LEU A 123 19.31 13.19 15.95
N ASN A 124 18.46 13.94 16.66
CA ASN A 124 17.50 13.41 17.62
C ASN A 124 16.08 13.69 17.14
N VAL A 125 15.21 12.70 17.31
CA VAL A 125 13.78 12.82 17.00
C VAL A 125 12.99 12.36 18.22
N GLU A 126 12.17 13.24 18.77
CA GLU A 126 11.33 12.99 19.94
C GLU A 126 9.85 13.06 19.60
N ALA A 127 9.07 12.14 20.14
CA ALA A 127 7.62 12.11 20.07
C ALA A 127 6.99 12.25 21.45
N GLU A 128 5.87 12.97 21.55
CA GLU A 128 5.05 12.96 22.77
C GLU A 128 3.99 11.86 22.68
N ALA A 129 3.88 11.03 23.73
CA ALA A 129 2.88 9.96 23.79
C ALA A 129 2.16 9.91 25.16
N TYR A 130 0.87 9.54 25.12
CA TYR A 130 0.10 9.19 26.31
C TYR A 130 0.42 7.74 26.74
N VAL A 131 0.51 7.50 28.04
CA VAL A 131 0.94 6.21 28.60
C VAL A 131 -0.23 5.47 29.27
N GLY A 132 -0.33 4.15 29.05
CA GLY A 132 -1.28 3.27 29.73
C GLY A 132 -2.74 3.41 29.24
N SER A 133 -3.71 3.26 30.14
CA SER A 133 -5.14 3.27 29.81
C SER A 133 -5.66 4.59 29.24
N ARG A 134 -4.92 5.70 29.40
CA ARG A 134 -5.25 7.00 28.79
C ARG A 134 -4.99 7.08 27.29
N ALA A 135 -4.19 6.16 26.75
CA ALA A 135 -3.94 6.07 25.31
C ALA A 135 -5.08 5.36 24.56
N LEU A 136 -6.01 4.70 25.27
CA LEU A 136 -7.18 4.08 24.66
C LEU A 136 -8.16 5.17 24.19
N PRO A 137 -8.62 5.16 22.92
CA PRO A 137 -9.53 6.15 22.35
C PRO A 137 -10.98 5.84 22.77
N THR A 138 -11.23 5.80 24.08
CA THR A 138 -12.61 5.76 24.59
C THR A 138 -13.21 7.15 24.49
N PHE A 139 -14.54 7.26 24.35
CA PHE A 139 -15.24 8.54 24.29
C PHE A 139 -14.87 9.45 25.48
N PHE A 140 -14.83 8.87 26.68
CA PHE A 140 -14.43 9.59 27.89
C PHE A 140 -12.97 10.06 27.83
N ASN A 141 -12.03 9.19 27.44
CA ASN A 141 -10.62 9.58 27.30
C ASN A 141 -10.43 10.64 26.21
N PHE A 142 -11.18 10.58 25.10
CA PHE A 142 -11.11 11.58 24.04
C PHE A 142 -11.56 12.96 24.52
N ILE A 143 -12.69 13.04 25.23
CA ILE A 143 -13.17 14.30 25.82
C ILE A 143 -12.15 14.81 26.83
N VAL A 144 -11.70 13.98 27.76
CA VAL A 144 -10.72 14.37 28.78
C VAL A 144 -9.41 14.83 28.15
N ASN A 145 -8.87 14.10 27.17
CA ASN A 145 -7.63 14.48 26.47
C ASN A 145 -7.80 15.75 25.65
N THR A 146 -8.97 15.98 25.03
CA THR A 146 -9.26 17.22 24.27
C THR A 146 -9.39 18.42 25.19
N VAL A 147 -10.13 18.28 26.28
CA VAL A 147 -10.28 19.31 27.32
C VAL A 147 -8.93 19.60 27.98
N GLU A 148 -8.15 18.56 28.32
CA GLU A 148 -6.80 18.72 28.88
C GLU A 148 -5.85 19.37 27.87
N SER A 149 -5.94 19.04 26.58
CA SER A 149 -5.14 19.71 25.53
C SER A 149 -5.53 21.18 25.37
N TYR A 150 -6.81 21.52 25.46
CA TYR A 150 -7.30 22.90 25.43
C TYR A 150 -6.89 23.68 26.70
N LEU A 151 -6.97 23.06 27.88
CA LEU A 151 -6.53 23.64 29.15
C LEU A 151 -5.01 23.78 29.24
N ASN A 152 -4.25 22.86 28.64
CA ASN A 152 -2.80 22.96 28.50
C ASN A 152 -2.41 24.09 27.54
N TYR A 153 -3.16 24.28 26.44
CA TYR A 153 -2.99 25.42 25.53
C TYR A 153 -3.24 26.75 26.24
N LEU A 154 -4.21 26.80 27.17
CA LEU A 154 -4.47 27.93 28.04
C LEU A 154 -3.55 28.00 29.28
N HIS A 155 -2.52 27.15 29.38
CA HIS A 155 -1.54 27.07 30.48
C HIS A 155 -2.12 26.84 31.89
N ILE A 156 -3.33 26.28 32.03
CA ILE A 156 -3.98 26.04 33.34
C ILE A 156 -3.55 24.70 33.97
N LEU A 157 -3.15 23.71 33.17
CA LEU A 157 -2.74 22.37 33.62
C LEU A 157 -1.37 21.98 33.04
N SER A 158 -0.65 21.10 33.76
CA SER A 158 0.59 20.49 33.29
C SER A 158 0.29 19.25 32.44
N SER A 159 0.91 19.16 31.27
CA SER A 159 0.83 18.01 30.37
C SER A 159 1.31 16.72 31.05
N LYS A 160 0.52 15.65 30.97
CA LYS A 160 0.90 14.27 31.40
C LYS A 160 1.53 13.44 30.27
N LYS A 161 1.85 14.04 29.12
CA LYS A 161 2.52 13.34 28.02
C LYS A 161 3.98 13.05 28.38
N LYS A 162 4.48 11.88 28.01
CA LYS A 162 5.92 11.56 28.13
C LYS A 162 6.60 11.77 26.78
N HIS A 163 7.80 12.33 26.81
CA HIS A 163 8.70 12.38 25.66
C HIS A 163 9.33 11.01 25.45
N VAL A 164 9.25 10.52 24.22
CA VAL A 164 9.85 9.27 23.76
C VAL A 164 10.84 9.63 22.68
N THR A 165 12.13 9.45 22.96
CA THR A 165 13.20 9.62 21.97
C THR A 165 13.18 8.41 21.02
N ILE A 166 12.86 8.66 19.75
CA ILE A 166 12.86 7.65 18.69
C ILE A 166 14.27 7.48 18.13
N LEU A 167 14.96 8.59 17.80
CA LEU A 167 16.36 8.62 17.37
C LEU A 167 17.20 9.36 18.40
N LYS A 168 18.41 8.85 18.67
CA LYS A 168 19.33 9.34 19.71
C LYS A 168 20.73 9.55 19.13
N ASP A 169 21.07 10.81 18.91
CA ASP A 169 22.39 11.31 18.53
C ASP A 169 22.99 10.60 17.31
N VAL A 170 22.17 10.49 16.26
CA VAL A 170 22.51 9.74 15.06
C VAL A 170 23.29 10.63 14.09
N SER A 171 24.49 10.19 13.67
CA SER A 171 25.36 10.90 12.73
C SER A 171 25.94 9.97 11.68
N GLY A 172 26.09 10.43 10.44
CA GLY A 172 26.55 9.59 9.33
C GLY A 172 26.51 10.26 7.96
N ILE A 173 27.10 9.56 6.97
CA ILE A 173 27.23 10.01 5.58
C ILE A 173 26.74 8.91 4.63
N VAL A 174 25.88 9.28 3.68
CA VAL A 174 25.49 8.43 2.54
C VAL A 174 26.17 8.98 1.29
N LYS A 175 27.07 8.17 0.72
CA LYS A 175 27.91 8.56 -0.41
C LYS A 175 27.19 8.29 -1.75
N PRO A 176 27.42 9.11 -2.78
CA PRO A 176 26.92 8.84 -4.13
C PRO A 176 27.61 7.62 -4.75
N CYS A 177 26.99 7.04 -5.78
CA CYS A 177 27.44 5.84 -6.51
C CYS A 177 27.52 4.57 -5.66
N ARG A 178 26.97 4.59 -4.44
CA ARG A 178 26.95 3.46 -3.51
C ARG A 178 25.52 3.16 -3.08
N MET A 179 25.21 1.88 -2.96
CA MET A 179 23.95 1.37 -2.47
C MET A 179 24.10 0.97 -1.00
N THR A 180 23.37 1.66 -0.12
CA THR A 180 23.43 1.46 1.33
C THR A 180 22.24 0.65 1.82
N LEU A 181 22.51 -0.43 2.56
CA LEU A 181 21.51 -1.26 3.22
C LEU A 181 21.24 -0.75 4.64
N LEU A 182 19.98 -0.43 4.95
CA LEU A 182 19.54 -0.09 6.30
C LEU A 182 18.93 -1.31 6.98
N LEU A 183 19.64 -1.86 7.96
CA LEU A 183 19.18 -2.98 8.79
C LEU A 183 18.83 -2.51 10.20
N GLY A 184 17.89 -3.20 10.83
CA GLY A 184 17.57 -2.97 12.23
C GLY A 184 16.29 -3.68 12.64
N PRO A 185 16.14 -4.04 13.92
CA PRO A 185 14.92 -4.67 14.40
C PRO A 185 13.68 -3.77 14.20
N PRO A 186 12.46 -4.35 14.26
CA PRO A 186 11.24 -3.56 14.17
C PRO A 186 11.19 -2.55 15.33
N SER A 187 10.69 -1.34 15.06
CA SER A 187 10.69 -0.20 16.00
C SER A 187 12.06 0.40 16.35
N SER A 188 13.15 0.08 15.63
CA SER A 188 14.46 0.69 15.87
C SER A 188 14.59 2.15 15.38
N GLY A 189 13.62 2.64 14.60
CA GLY A 189 13.61 4.00 14.05
C GLY A 189 13.96 4.09 12.55
N LYS A 190 14.03 2.97 11.81
CA LYS A 190 14.39 2.93 10.38
C LYS A 190 13.58 3.90 9.52
N THR A 191 12.25 3.76 9.56
CA THR A 191 11.30 4.64 8.86
C THR A 191 11.48 6.10 9.27
N THR A 192 11.73 6.38 10.55
CA THR A 192 11.94 7.75 11.05
C THR A 192 13.22 8.35 10.48
N LEU A 193 14.31 7.57 10.38
CA LEU A 193 15.56 8.00 9.77
C LEU A 193 15.39 8.27 8.27
N LEU A 194 14.74 7.37 7.52
CA LEU A 194 14.49 7.57 6.09
C LEU A 194 13.58 8.79 5.82
N LEU A 195 12.53 8.98 6.62
CA LEU A 195 11.68 10.17 6.54
C LEU A 195 12.45 11.46 6.88
N ALA A 196 13.40 11.40 7.82
CA ALA A 196 14.27 12.53 8.14
C ALA A 196 15.16 12.90 6.95
N LEU A 197 15.79 11.88 6.34
CA LEU A 197 16.64 12.06 5.18
C LEU A 197 15.85 12.56 3.97
N ALA A 198 14.60 12.15 3.78
CA ALA A 198 13.73 12.62 2.70
C ALA A 198 13.06 13.98 2.97
N GLY A 199 13.26 14.59 4.15
CA GLY A 199 12.60 15.84 4.54
C GLY A 199 11.09 15.72 4.74
N LYS A 200 10.60 14.54 5.14
CA LYS A 200 9.16 14.21 5.31
C LYS A 200 8.76 13.88 6.75
N LEU A 201 9.61 14.22 7.73
CA LEU A 201 9.26 14.07 9.14
C LEU A 201 7.99 14.86 9.46
N ASP A 202 7.16 14.26 10.32
CA ASP A 202 5.95 14.91 10.85
C ASP A 202 6.34 16.17 11.63
N PRO A 203 5.78 17.35 11.31
CA PRO A 203 6.10 18.61 11.98
C PRO A 203 5.78 18.60 13.48
N ASN A 204 4.93 17.67 13.95
CA ASN A 204 4.61 17.50 15.36
C ASN A 204 5.74 16.79 16.15
N LEU A 205 6.76 16.26 15.47
CA LEU A 205 7.94 15.68 16.10
C LEU A 205 8.97 16.77 16.40
N LYS A 206 9.56 16.73 17.59
CA LYS A 206 10.66 17.62 17.94
C LYS A 206 11.94 17.05 17.35
N VAL A 207 12.52 17.76 16.39
CA VAL A 207 13.76 17.38 15.71
C VAL A 207 14.88 18.30 16.16
N SER A 208 16.01 17.72 16.57
CA SER A 208 17.28 18.44 16.80
C SER A 208 18.38 17.80 15.97
N GLY A 209 19.38 18.58 15.56
CA GLY A 209 20.46 18.13 14.67
C GLY A 209 20.36 18.76 13.29
N ARG A 210 21.20 18.32 12.36
CA ARG A 210 21.26 18.87 11.00
C ARG A 210 21.27 17.75 9.97
N VAL A 211 20.55 17.96 8.87
CA VAL A 211 20.63 17.12 7.67
C VAL A 211 20.94 18.03 6.49
N THR A 212 21.95 17.67 5.70
CA THR A 212 22.42 18.47 4.56
C THR A 212 22.65 17.60 3.34
N TYR A 213 22.35 18.13 2.15
CA TYR A 213 22.68 17.51 0.86
C TYR A 213 23.75 18.37 0.18
N ASN A 214 24.91 17.79 -0.16
CA ASN A 214 26.05 18.52 -0.73
C ASN A 214 26.40 19.81 0.07
N GLY A 215 26.25 19.77 1.40
CA GLY A 215 26.49 20.92 2.29
C GLY A 215 25.38 21.99 2.34
N HIS A 216 24.27 21.81 1.63
CA HIS A 216 23.09 22.68 1.69
C HIS A 216 22.07 22.14 2.71
N GLY A 217 21.53 23.02 3.56
CA GLY A 217 20.49 22.63 4.51
C GLY A 217 19.16 22.30 3.82
N MET A 218 18.33 21.47 4.46
CA MET A 218 17.02 21.04 3.93
C MET A 218 16.04 22.19 3.57
N ASN A 219 16.27 23.41 4.07
CA ASN A 219 15.44 24.58 3.80
C ASN A 219 15.88 25.36 2.54
N GLU A 220 17.06 25.09 1.99
CA GLU A 220 17.61 25.83 0.83
C GLU A 220 17.10 25.28 -0.52
N PHE A 221 16.61 24.05 -0.55
CA PHE A 221 16.08 23.37 -1.72
C PHE A 221 14.77 22.64 -1.37
N VAL A 222 14.17 21.91 -2.31
CA VAL A 222 12.98 21.09 -2.05
C VAL A 222 13.40 19.61 -1.92
N PRO A 223 13.52 19.06 -0.70
CA PRO A 223 14.00 17.69 -0.50
C PRO A 223 13.11 16.65 -1.16
N GLN A 224 11.80 16.83 -1.11
CA GLN A 224 10.82 15.86 -1.61
C GLN A 224 10.79 15.75 -3.16
N ARG A 225 11.42 16.72 -3.84
CA ARG A 225 11.62 16.72 -5.31
C ARG A 225 12.98 16.18 -5.72
N THR A 226 13.96 16.34 -4.84
CA THR A 226 15.35 15.92 -5.06
C THR A 226 15.54 14.46 -4.67
N ALA A 227 14.83 14.02 -3.62
CA ALA A 227 14.82 12.68 -3.09
C ALA A 227 13.44 12.02 -3.25
N ALA A 228 13.42 10.79 -3.74
CA ALA A 228 12.24 9.95 -3.73
C ALA A 228 12.17 9.16 -2.42
N TYR A 229 11.00 9.17 -1.78
CA TYR A 229 10.72 8.30 -0.63
C TYR A 229 9.64 7.30 -1.01
N ILE A 230 9.99 6.01 -0.96
CA ILE A 230 9.07 4.90 -1.18
C ILE A 230 8.60 4.40 0.19
N SER A 231 7.30 4.56 0.43
CA SER A 231 6.66 4.12 1.67
C SER A 231 6.48 2.60 1.70
N GLN A 232 6.45 2.05 2.91
CA GLN A 232 6.02 0.67 3.17
C GLN A 232 4.61 0.36 2.60
N HIS A 233 3.69 1.34 2.61
CA HIS A 233 2.30 1.14 2.18
C HIS A 233 2.05 1.48 0.70
N ASP A 234 1.39 0.55 0.01
CA ASP A 234 1.01 0.69 -1.39
C ASP A 234 -0.36 1.35 -1.54
N VAL A 235 -0.38 2.68 -1.52
CA VAL A 235 -1.62 3.46 -1.69
C VAL A 235 -1.71 3.98 -3.14
N HIS A 236 -2.66 3.42 -3.90
CA HIS A 236 -2.90 3.72 -5.32
C HIS A 236 -4.40 3.92 -5.62
N ILE A 237 -4.72 4.47 -6.79
CA ILE A 237 -6.10 4.57 -7.28
C ILE A 237 -6.47 3.23 -7.91
N GLY A 238 -7.39 2.49 -7.27
CA GLY A 238 -7.74 1.12 -7.68
C GLY A 238 -8.36 1.04 -9.07
N GLU A 239 -9.04 2.09 -9.52
CA GLU A 239 -9.70 2.12 -10.82
C GLU A 239 -8.77 2.42 -12.00
N MET A 240 -7.52 2.85 -11.76
CA MET A 240 -6.53 3.12 -12.82
C MET A 240 -5.77 1.85 -13.21
N THR A 241 -5.29 1.78 -14.45
CA THR A 241 -4.36 0.70 -14.84
C THR A 241 -2.95 0.99 -14.33
N VAL A 242 -2.10 -0.05 -14.32
CA VAL A 242 -0.69 0.10 -13.94
C VAL A 242 -0.01 1.15 -14.82
N ARG A 243 -0.12 1.04 -16.15
CA ARG A 243 0.47 1.97 -17.12
C ARG A 243 -0.03 3.40 -16.92
N GLU A 244 -1.33 3.58 -16.71
CA GLU A 244 -1.92 4.91 -16.50
C GLU A 244 -1.42 5.56 -15.21
N THR A 245 -1.25 4.77 -14.14
CA THR A 245 -0.73 5.24 -12.86
C THR A 245 0.71 5.75 -13.03
N LEU A 246 1.54 4.99 -13.73
CA LEU A 246 2.93 5.36 -13.99
C LEU A 246 3.04 6.57 -14.92
N ALA A 247 2.26 6.59 -15.99
CA ALA A 247 2.23 7.71 -16.94
C ALA A 247 1.75 9.00 -16.27
N PHE A 248 0.78 8.92 -15.34
CA PHE A 248 0.34 10.06 -14.55
C PHE A 248 1.44 10.58 -13.62
N SER A 249 2.18 9.69 -12.96
CA SER A 249 3.33 10.06 -12.12
C SER A 249 4.42 10.74 -12.96
N ALA A 250 4.80 10.14 -14.08
CA ALA A 250 5.78 10.67 -15.05
C ALA A 250 5.45 12.11 -15.44
N ARG A 251 4.18 12.33 -15.81
CA ARG A 251 3.68 13.62 -16.25
C ARG A 251 3.69 14.68 -15.13
N CYS A 252 3.46 14.31 -13.89
CA CYS A 252 3.50 15.25 -12.76
C CYS A 252 4.94 15.56 -12.33
N GLN A 253 5.82 14.55 -12.37
CA GLN A 253 7.21 14.68 -11.96
C GLN A 253 8.05 15.47 -12.96
N GLY A 254 7.71 15.39 -14.25
CA GLY A 254 8.36 16.11 -15.33
C GLY A 254 9.73 15.55 -15.71
N VAL A 255 10.34 16.18 -16.70
CA VAL A 255 11.62 15.74 -17.28
C VAL A 255 12.83 16.12 -16.41
N GLY A 256 12.69 17.14 -15.54
CA GLY A 256 13.77 17.63 -14.68
C GLY A 256 14.93 18.20 -15.50
N SER A 257 16.17 17.93 -15.07
CA SER A 257 17.38 18.40 -15.75
C SER A 257 17.76 17.61 -17.00
N ARG A 258 16.97 16.58 -17.39
CA ARG A 258 17.30 15.71 -18.53
C ARG A 258 17.30 16.48 -19.86
N TYR A 259 16.43 17.48 -20.02
CA TYR A 259 16.40 18.34 -21.21
C TYR A 259 17.66 19.19 -21.32
N ASP A 260 18.06 19.86 -20.23
CA ASP A 260 19.27 20.69 -20.19
C ASP A 260 20.52 19.84 -20.41
N LEU A 261 20.57 18.64 -19.81
CA LEU A 261 21.65 17.68 -20.02
C LEU A 261 21.75 17.27 -21.48
N LEU A 262 20.62 16.96 -22.14
CA LEU A 262 20.60 16.59 -23.56
C LEU A 262 21.00 17.76 -24.47
N CYS A 263 20.59 18.99 -24.14
CA CYS A 263 21.00 20.20 -24.86
C CYS A 263 22.52 20.38 -24.83
N GLU A 264 23.12 20.28 -23.65
CA GLU A 264 24.56 20.44 -23.45
C GLU A 264 25.34 19.29 -24.09
N LEU A 265 24.83 18.06 -23.95
CA LEU A 265 25.41 16.87 -24.60
C LEU A 265 25.39 17.02 -26.13
N SER A 266 24.27 17.40 -26.73
CA SER A 266 24.15 17.58 -28.19
C SER A 266 25.05 18.72 -28.70
N ARG A 267 25.26 19.78 -27.90
CA ARG A 267 26.23 20.84 -28.22
C ARG A 267 27.67 20.32 -28.17
N ARG A 268 27.98 19.55 -27.11
CA ARG A 268 29.18 18.75 -26.86
C ARG A 268 29.61 17.90 -28.06
N GLU A 269 28.69 17.04 -28.49
CA GLU A 269 28.87 16.06 -29.56
C GLU A 269 29.23 16.72 -30.89
N ILE A 270 28.59 17.84 -31.22
CA ILE A 270 28.88 18.59 -32.47
C ILE A 270 30.27 19.22 -32.43
N ALA A 271 30.65 19.81 -31.30
CA ALA A 271 31.99 20.38 -31.15
C ALA A 271 33.09 19.32 -31.27
N ALA A 272 32.80 18.08 -30.83
CA ALA A 272 33.70 16.94 -30.91
C ALA A 272 33.54 16.10 -32.19
N ASN A 273 32.58 16.44 -33.08
CA ASN A 273 32.22 15.68 -34.27
C ASN A 273 31.91 14.19 -34.00
N ILE A 274 31.22 13.91 -32.89
CA ILE A 274 30.84 12.55 -32.45
C ILE A 274 29.40 12.27 -32.88
N LYS A 275 29.19 11.16 -33.61
CA LYS A 275 27.85 10.67 -33.96
C LYS A 275 27.30 9.72 -32.90
N PRO A 276 26.08 9.95 -32.36
CA PRO A 276 25.47 9.06 -31.39
C PRO A 276 24.81 7.83 -32.03
N ASP A 277 24.63 6.76 -31.26
CA ASP A 277 23.83 5.60 -31.66
C ASP A 277 22.35 6.03 -31.87
N PRO A 278 21.73 5.76 -33.03
CA PRO A 278 20.36 6.17 -33.33
C PRO A 278 19.31 5.74 -32.29
N ASN A 279 19.42 4.53 -31.74
CA ASN A 279 18.42 4.01 -30.81
C ASN A 279 18.54 4.69 -29.43
N ILE A 280 19.79 4.92 -28.99
CA ILE A 280 20.08 5.63 -27.73
C ILE A 280 19.70 7.11 -27.88
N ASP A 281 19.92 7.69 -29.05
CA ASP A 281 19.56 9.06 -29.36
C ASP A 281 18.05 9.29 -29.34
N ILE A 282 17.27 8.41 -29.97
CA ILE A 282 15.81 8.45 -29.87
C ILE A 282 15.36 8.30 -28.41
N TYR A 283 15.91 7.34 -27.67
CA TYR A 283 15.55 7.13 -26.27
C TYR A 283 15.81 8.39 -25.44
N MET A 284 17.01 8.97 -25.49
CA MET A 284 17.33 10.17 -24.71
C MET A 284 16.49 11.38 -25.13
N LYS A 285 16.25 11.57 -26.44
CA LYS A 285 15.37 12.64 -26.96
C LYS A 285 13.92 12.46 -26.51
N ALA A 286 13.43 11.21 -26.47
CA ALA A 286 12.06 10.91 -26.06
C ALA A 286 11.83 11.22 -24.60
N ILE A 287 12.83 10.94 -23.75
CA ILE A 287 12.73 11.18 -22.31
C ILE A 287 12.93 12.64 -21.97
N ALA A 288 13.74 13.35 -22.76
CA ALA A 288 14.00 14.76 -22.59
C ALA A 288 12.86 15.66 -23.13
N SER A 289 11.97 15.14 -23.98
CA SER A 289 10.92 15.95 -24.59
C SER A 289 9.78 16.25 -23.60
N GLU A 290 9.35 17.50 -23.52
CA GLU A 290 8.20 17.91 -22.71
C GLU A 290 6.89 17.51 -23.41
N GLY A 291 6.11 16.59 -22.83
CA GLY A 291 4.83 16.19 -23.41
C GLY A 291 4.22 14.89 -22.87
N GLN A 292 2.98 14.63 -23.28
CA GLN A 292 2.22 13.44 -22.86
C GLN A 292 2.73 12.15 -23.51
N GLU A 293 3.29 12.22 -24.72
CA GLU A 293 3.77 11.07 -25.49
C GLU A 293 5.24 10.73 -25.18
N ALA A 294 6.05 11.77 -24.92
CA ALA A 294 7.44 11.67 -24.51
C ALA A 294 7.66 10.91 -23.18
N ASN A 295 6.82 11.18 -22.17
CA ASN A 295 6.87 10.52 -20.85
C ASN A 295 6.46 9.04 -20.89
N GLN A 296 5.84 8.57 -21.98
CA GLN A 296 5.42 7.17 -22.10
C GLN A 296 6.61 6.25 -22.37
N MET A 297 7.70 6.73 -23.00
CA MET A 297 8.87 5.87 -23.25
C MET A 297 9.59 5.49 -21.95
N MET A 298 9.71 6.42 -20.98
CA MET A 298 10.19 6.08 -19.62
C MET A 298 9.25 5.10 -18.92
N THR A 299 7.95 5.32 -19.07
CA THR A 299 6.93 4.46 -18.44
C THR A 299 7.06 3.02 -18.96
N ASP A 300 7.18 2.85 -20.28
CA ASP A 300 7.32 1.57 -20.94
C ASP A 300 8.66 0.88 -20.57
N TYR A 301 9.77 1.65 -20.47
CA TYR A 301 11.06 1.16 -19.97
C TYR A 301 10.97 0.64 -18.52
N VAL A 302 10.36 1.42 -17.62
CA VAL A 302 10.21 1.05 -16.21
C VAL A 302 9.28 -0.17 -16.04
N LEU A 303 8.19 -0.25 -16.82
CA LEU A 303 7.31 -1.43 -16.86
C LEU A 303 8.09 -2.69 -17.26
N LYS A 304 9.04 -2.57 -18.19
CA LYS A 304 9.89 -3.68 -18.64
C LYS A 304 10.89 -4.13 -17.60
N ILE A 305 11.65 -3.21 -17.01
CA ILE A 305 12.64 -3.54 -15.95
C ILE A 305 11.96 -4.18 -14.76
N LEU A 306 10.78 -3.68 -14.39
CA LEU A 306 10.01 -4.22 -13.28
C LEU A 306 9.14 -5.41 -13.68
N GLY A 307 9.31 -6.02 -14.85
CA GLY A 307 8.55 -7.21 -15.25
C GLY A 307 7.02 -7.06 -15.14
N LEU A 308 6.51 -5.83 -15.29
CA LEU A 308 5.09 -5.49 -15.19
C LEU A 308 4.40 -5.42 -16.55
N GLU A 309 5.08 -5.76 -17.66
CA GLU A 309 4.52 -5.69 -19.01
C GLU A 309 3.21 -6.48 -19.16
N LYS A 310 3.15 -7.70 -18.61
CA LYS A 310 1.96 -8.57 -18.69
C LYS A 310 0.73 -7.97 -17.98
N CYS A 311 0.95 -7.14 -16.96
CA CYS A 311 -0.10 -6.52 -16.16
C CYS A 311 -0.23 -5.01 -16.40
N ALA A 312 0.45 -4.45 -17.40
CA ALA A 312 0.52 -3.01 -17.63
C ALA A 312 -0.87 -2.39 -17.84
N ASP A 313 -1.77 -3.10 -18.53
CA ASP A 313 -3.10 -2.62 -18.88
C ASP A 313 -4.21 -3.21 -17.99
N ILE A 314 -3.83 -3.88 -16.90
CA ILE A 314 -4.74 -4.39 -15.86
C ILE A 314 -4.95 -3.28 -14.80
N VAL A 315 -6.17 -3.20 -14.24
CA VAL A 315 -6.49 -2.30 -13.13
C VAL A 315 -5.69 -2.66 -11.88
N VAL A 316 -5.21 -1.64 -11.15
CA VAL A 316 -4.44 -1.87 -9.91
C VAL A 316 -5.32 -2.56 -8.86
N GLY A 317 -6.60 -2.20 -8.78
CA GLY A 317 -7.53 -2.74 -7.80
C GLY A 317 -7.38 -2.14 -6.40
N ASP A 318 -8.39 -2.40 -5.58
CA ASP A 318 -8.45 -2.02 -4.18
C ASP A 318 -8.98 -3.21 -3.35
N GLU A 319 -9.45 -2.98 -2.11
CA GLU A 319 -9.99 -4.03 -1.26
C GLU A 319 -11.31 -4.63 -1.78
N MET A 320 -12.06 -3.88 -2.60
CA MET A 320 -13.38 -4.26 -3.14
C MET A 320 -13.33 -4.67 -4.62
N LEU A 321 -12.42 -4.06 -5.39
CA LEU A 321 -12.17 -4.30 -6.80
C LEU A 321 -10.91 -5.15 -6.95
N ARG A 322 -11.08 -6.39 -7.40
CA ARG A 322 -9.96 -7.26 -7.72
C ARG A 322 -9.09 -6.64 -8.82
N GLY A 323 -7.79 -6.54 -8.59
CA GLY A 323 -6.81 -6.05 -9.55
C GLY A 323 -5.54 -6.90 -9.57
N ILE A 324 -4.38 -6.24 -9.64
CA ILE A 324 -3.07 -6.89 -9.64
C ILE A 324 -2.76 -7.55 -8.30
N SER A 325 -1.79 -8.48 -8.29
CA SER A 325 -1.37 -9.15 -7.04
C SER A 325 -0.65 -8.19 -6.09
N GLY A 326 -0.58 -8.52 -4.80
CA GLY A 326 0.12 -7.70 -3.79
C GLY A 326 1.58 -7.44 -4.14
N GLY A 327 2.31 -8.47 -4.58
CA GLY A 327 3.70 -8.33 -5.03
C GLY A 327 3.83 -7.46 -6.28
N GLN A 328 2.92 -7.58 -7.26
CA GLN A 328 2.88 -6.67 -8.41
C GLN A 328 2.62 -5.23 -7.98
N ARG A 329 1.67 -5.00 -7.04
CA ARG A 329 1.37 -3.68 -6.49
C ARG A 329 2.57 -3.06 -5.78
N LYS A 330 3.35 -3.86 -5.04
CA LYS A 330 4.60 -3.42 -4.42
C LYS A 330 5.63 -2.97 -5.46
N ARG A 331 5.73 -3.66 -6.60
CA ARG A 331 6.61 -3.25 -7.73
C ARG A 331 6.15 -1.94 -8.37
N VAL A 332 4.83 -1.72 -8.49
CA VAL A 332 4.26 -0.45 -8.97
C VAL A 332 4.64 0.71 -8.05
N THR A 333 4.58 0.53 -6.73
CA THR A 333 5.02 1.56 -5.76
C THR A 333 6.54 1.76 -5.78
N THR A 334 7.30 0.65 -5.70
CA THR A 334 8.74 0.65 -5.48
C THR A 334 9.50 1.15 -6.69
N GLY A 335 9.21 0.60 -7.86
CA GLY A 335 9.93 0.97 -9.06
C GLY A 335 9.13 1.88 -9.99
N GLY A 336 7.81 1.78 -9.98
CA GLY A 336 6.97 2.45 -10.96
C GLY A 336 6.77 3.93 -10.69
N GLU A 337 6.04 4.27 -9.62
CA GLU A 337 5.59 5.66 -9.40
C GLU A 337 6.76 6.59 -9.06
N MET A 338 7.83 6.07 -8.45
CA MET A 338 8.93 6.86 -7.91
C MET A 338 10.19 6.91 -8.81
N LEU A 339 10.54 5.84 -9.55
CA LEU A 339 11.75 5.87 -10.42
C LEU A 339 11.52 6.56 -11.77
N VAL A 340 10.27 6.73 -12.19
CA VAL A 340 9.99 7.38 -13.49
C VAL A 340 10.46 8.85 -13.49
N GLY A 341 10.50 9.47 -12.31
CA GLY A 341 10.97 10.84 -12.11
C GLY A 341 12.49 11.02 -12.24
N PRO A 342 12.95 12.27 -12.31
CA PRO A 342 14.37 12.62 -12.44
C PRO A 342 15.09 12.66 -11.07
N THR A 343 14.70 11.83 -10.10
CA THR A 343 15.26 11.86 -8.74
C THR A 343 16.58 11.10 -8.65
N ASN A 344 17.59 11.72 -8.04
CA ASN A 344 18.93 11.13 -7.91
C ASN A 344 19.19 10.49 -6.54
N ALA A 345 18.38 10.81 -5.52
CA ALA A 345 18.44 10.19 -4.20
C ALA A 345 17.19 9.33 -3.95
N LEU A 346 17.38 8.07 -3.59
CA LEU A 346 16.32 7.07 -3.39
C LEU A 346 16.35 6.58 -1.94
N PHE A 347 15.28 6.85 -1.18
CA PHE A 347 15.07 6.33 0.17
C PHE A 347 13.91 5.35 0.15
N MET A 348 14.21 4.07 0.35
CA MET A 348 13.25 2.99 0.16
C MET A 348 12.96 2.28 1.48
N ASP A 349 11.71 2.27 1.92
CA ASP A 349 11.33 1.65 3.19
C ASP A 349 10.64 0.29 3.00
N GLU A 350 11.31 -0.77 3.44
CA GLU A 350 10.82 -2.17 3.45
C GLU A 350 10.21 -2.60 2.11
N ILE A 351 11.00 -2.53 1.05
CA ILE A 351 10.51 -2.82 -0.30
C ILE A 351 10.35 -4.32 -0.62
N SER A 352 10.98 -5.20 0.16
CA SER A 352 10.88 -6.65 0.00
C SER A 352 9.59 -7.26 0.57
N SER A 353 8.82 -6.51 1.36
CA SER A 353 7.60 -7.03 1.98
C SER A 353 6.56 -7.44 0.92
N GLY A 354 6.19 -8.72 0.87
CA GLY A 354 5.20 -9.23 -0.08
C GLY A 354 5.75 -9.54 -1.49
N LEU A 355 7.08 -9.54 -1.66
CA LEU A 355 7.76 -10.06 -2.84
C LEU A 355 8.41 -11.41 -2.52
N ASP A 356 8.51 -12.26 -3.53
CA ASP A 356 9.36 -13.46 -3.46
C ASP A 356 10.84 -13.08 -3.51
N SER A 357 11.70 -13.95 -3.01
CA SER A 357 13.13 -13.65 -2.94
C SER A 357 13.78 -13.45 -4.31
N SER A 358 13.40 -14.25 -5.30
CA SER A 358 13.95 -14.15 -6.66
C SER A 358 13.63 -12.79 -7.29
N THR A 359 12.38 -12.32 -7.18
CA THR A 359 11.98 -10.98 -7.63
C THR A 359 12.67 -9.89 -6.82
N THR A 360 12.90 -10.10 -5.53
CA THR A 360 13.63 -9.14 -4.68
C THR A 360 15.07 -8.96 -5.15
N VAL A 361 15.81 -10.05 -5.37
CA VAL A 361 17.17 -10.04 -5.93
C VAL A 361 17.19 -9.30 -7.27
N GLN A 362 16.23 -9.60 -8.16
CA GLN A 362 16.14 -8.95 -9.47
C GLN A 362 15.96 -7.43 -9.35
N ILE A 363 15.06 -6.96 -8.47
CA ILE A 363 14.80 -5.53 -8.27
C ILE A 363 16.04 -4.83 -7.68
N ILE A 364 16.66 -5.42 -6.66
CA ILE A 364 17.86 -4.85 -6.03
C ILE A 364 19.01 -4.80 -7.04
N LYS A 365 19.18 -5.83 -7.87
CA LYS A 365 20.18 -5.83 -8.95
C LYS A 365 19.95 -4.70 -9.96
N CYS A 366 18.70 -4.50 -10.40
CA CYS A 366 18.35 -3.42 -11.33
C CYS A 366 18.58 -2.04 -10.69
N LEU A 367 18.24 -1.87 -9.42
CA LEU A 367 18.49 -0.63 -8.68
C LEU A 367 19.98 -0.37 -8.50
N GLY A 368 20.77 -1.40 -8.19
CA GLY A 368 22.23 -1.33 -8.13
C GLY A 368 22.81 -0.85 -9.45
N GLN A 369 22.40 -1.44 -10.58
CA GLN A 369 22.83 -1.01 -11.92
C GLN A 369 22.52 0.47 -12.17
N ILE A 370 21.32 0.94 -11.83
CA ILE A 370 20.93 2.36 -11.97
C ILE A 370 21.80 3.26 -11.09
N VAL A 371 22.00 2.89 -9.82
CA VAL A 371 22.77 3.68 -8.83
C VAL A 371 24.24 3.77 -9.20
N HIS A 372 24.87 2.66 -9.57
CA HIS A 372 26.30 2.61 -9.91
C HIS A 372 26.61 3.28 -11.25
N ILE A 373 25.79 3.05 -12.28
CA ILE A 373 26.07 3.55 -13.63
C ILE A 373 25.65 5.02 -13.78
N LEU A 374 24.49 5.40 -13.24
CA LEU A 374 23.95 6.77 -13.35
C LEU A 374 24.32 7.67 -12.16
N ASN A 375 25.27 7.27 -11.31
CA ASN A 375 25.75 8.03 -10.15
C ASN A 375 24.65 8.44 -9.15
N GLY A 376 23.67 7.56 -8.95
CA GLY A 376 22.60 7.76 -7.97
C GLY A 376 23.08 7.54 -6.53
N THR A 377 22.20 7.83 -5.58
CA THR A 377 22.39 7.58 -4.15
C THR A 377 21.18 6.81 -3.64
N ALA A 378 21.36 5.64 -3.04
CA ALA A 378 20.25 4.83 -2.56
C ALA A 378 20.47 4.32 -1.13
N VAL A 379 19.47 4.52 -0.28
CA VAL A 379 19.37 3.86 1.03
C VAL A 379 18.12 2.99 1.01
N ILE A 380 18.32 1.69 1.13
CA ILE A 380 17.24 0.70 1.06
C ILE A 380 17.13 0.00 2.41
N SER A 381 15.98 0.14 3.06
CA SER A 381 15.62 -0.65 4.24
C SER A 381 15.09 -1.99 3.79
N LEU A 382 15.79 -3.06 4.14
CA LEU A 382 15.32 -4.43 3.97
C LEU A 382 15.19 -5.08 5.33
N LEU A 383 14.12 -5.84 5.49
CA LEU A 383 13.80 -6.46 6.76
C LEU A 383 14.65 -7.72 6.99
N GLN A 384 14.78 -8.58 5.97
CA GLN A 384 15.63 -9.76 5.98
C GLN A 384 16.11 -10.04 4.55
N PRO A 385 17.25 -9.49 4.12
CA PRO A 385 17.80 -9.83 2.81
C PRO A 385 18.43 -11.23 2.85
N GLU A 386 18.21 -12.00 1.78
CA GLU A 386 18.97 -13.25 1.55
C GLU A 386 20.46 -12.96 1.37
N PRO A 387 21.36 -13.93 1.58
CA PRO A 387 22.80 -13.75 1.38
C PRO A 387 23.13 -13.15 0.01
N GLU A 388 22.48 -13.60 -1.06
CA GLU A 388 22.67 -13.07 -2.41
C GLU A 388 22.23 -11.60 -2.53
N THR A 389 21.10 -11.25 -1.92
CA THR A 389 20.63 -9.85 -1.90
C THR A 389 21.55 -8.97 -1.07
N TYR A 390 22.06 -9.48 0.04
CA TYR A 390 22.96 -8.80 0.95
C TYR A 390 24.31 -8.49 0.29
N GLU A 391 24.82 -9.40 -0.54
CA GLU A 391 26.07 -9.22 -1.29
C GLU A 391 26.03 -8.10 -2.33
N LEU A 392 24.84 -7.73 -2.81
CA LEU A 392 24.66 -6.64 -3.77
C LEU A 392 24.89 -5.24 -3.17
N PHE A 393 24.95 -5.10 -1.84
CA PHE A 393 25.11 -3.81 -1.17
C PHE A 393 26.58 -3.48 -0.86
N ASP A 394 26.95 -2.21 -1.03
CA ASP A 394 28.31 -1.74 -0.72
C ASP A 394 28.49 -1.39 0.75
N ASP A 395 27.50 -0.69 1.32
CA ASP A 395 27.54 -0.14 2.68
C ASP A 395 26.34 -0.62 3.50
N ILE A 396 26.51 -0.68 4.82
CA ILE A 396 25.47 -1.07 5.79
C ILE A 396 25.33 0.02 6.84
N ILE A 397 24.09 0.36 7.18
CA ILE A 397 23.71 1.11 8.38
C ILE A 397 22.91 0.15 9.27
N LEU A 398 23.44 -0.18 10.45
CA LEU A 398 22.74 -0.99 11.44
C LEU A 398 22.17 -0.09 12.54
N LEU A 399 20.85 -0.04 12.64
CA LEU A 399 20.12 0.81 13.58
C LEU A 399 19.40 -0.03 14.64
N SER A 400 19.68 0.20 15.93
CA SER A 400 19.02 -0.46 17.05
C SER A 400 18.70 0.54 18.16
N ASP A 401 17.55 0.42 18.83
CA ASP A 401 17.09 1.33 19.92
C ASP A 401 17.26 2.85 19.66
N GLY A 402 17.18 3.27 18.40
CA GLY A 402 17.34 4.65 17.96
C GLY A 402 18.78 5.12 17.77
N GLN A 403 19.77 4.22 17.83
CA GLN A 403 21.21 4.50 17.69
C GLN A 403 21.81 3.72 16.52
N ILE A 404 22.81 4.30 15.86
CA ILE A 404 23.62 3.59 14.86
C ILE A 404 24.67 2.76 15.59
N VAL A 405 24.57 1.44 15.39
CA VAL A 405 25.52 0.44 15.92
C VAL A 405 26.74 0.34 15.02
N TYR A 406 26.53 0.39 13.70
CA TYR A 406 27.59 0.32 12.69
C TYR A 406 27.16 1.08 11.43
N GLN A 407 28.08 1.82 10.83
CA GLN A 407 27.92 2.43 9.51
C GLN A 407 29.21 2.33 8.70
N GLY A 408 29.15 1.71 7.52
CA GLY A 408 30.29 1.67 6.62
C GLY A 408 30.26 0.48 5.66
N PRO A 409 31.41 0.14 5.03
CA PRO A 409 31.48 -0.95 4.07
C PRO A 409 31.06 -2.29 4.69
N ARG A 410 30.39 -3.11 3.89
CA ARG A 410 29.92 -4.44 4.29
C ARG A 410 31.05 -5.36 4.79
N GLU A 411 32.23 -5.27 4.19
CA GLU A 411 33.37 -6.17 4.45
C GLU A 411 33.86 -6.13 5.90
N PHE A 412 33.86 -4.96 6.53
CA PHE A 412 34.40 -4.77 7.90
C PHE A 412 33.36 -5.01 9.01
N VAL A 413 32.11 -5.33 8.66
CA VAL A 413 31.05 -5.46 9.68
C VAL A 413 31.27 -6.68 10.58
N LEU A 414 31.72 -7.81 10.01
CA LEU A 414 32.00 -9.02 10.78
C LEU A 414 33.21 -8.83 11.69
N GLU A 415 34.27 -8.19 11.17
CA GLU A 415 35.46 -7.85 11.95
C GLU A 415 35.12 -6.97 13.17
N PHE A 416 34.20 -6.01 13.01
CA PHE A 416 33.74 -5.18 14.12
C PHE A 416 33.08 -6.02 15.23
N PHE A 417 32.16 -6.93 14.90
CA PHE A 417 31.50 -7.77 15.90
C PHE A 417 32.44 -8.80 16.52
N GLU A 418 33.39 -9.33 15.75
CA GLU A 418 34.43 -10.22 16.26
C GLU A 418 35.35 -9.51 17.26
N SER A 419 35.70 -8.24 17.00
CA SER A 419 36.48 -7.41 17.94
C SER A 419 35.77 -7.17 19.28
N MET A 420 34.44 -7.30 19.30
CA MET A 420 33.58 -7.18 20.48
C MET A 420 33.25 -8.55 21.13
N GLY A 421 33.82 -9.65 20.63
CA GLY A 421 33.64 -11.00 21.20
C GLY A 421 32.48 -11.82 20.63
N PHE A 422 31.90 -11.41 19.49
CA PHE A 422 30.78 -12.10 18.84
C PHE A 422 31.17 -12.64 17.45
N LYS A 423 30.93 -13.93 17.20
CA LYS A 423 31.22 -14.56 15.90
C LYS A 423 29.96 -15.06 15.21
N CYS A 424 29.86 -14.78 13.91
CA CYS A 424 28.80 -15.31 13.07
C CYS A 424 29.02 -16.81 12.80
N PRO A 425 28.03 -17.69 13.03
CA PRO A 425 28.09 -19.08 12.62
C PRO A 425 28.14 -19.24 11.09
N GLU A 426 28.81 -20.28 10.58
CA GLU A 426 29.00 -20.51 9.13
C GLU A 426 27.69 -20.75 8.36
N ARG A 427 26.68 -21.35 9.01
CA ARG A 427 25.38 -21.66 8.40
C ARG A 427 24.30 -20.61 8.67
N LYS A 428 24.68 -19.43 9.14
CA LYS A 428 23.74 -18.34 9.43
C LYS A 428 23.97 -17.18 8.46
N ALA A 429 22.87 -16.63 7.95
CA ALA A 429 22.96 -15.43 7.12
C ALA A 429 23.48 -14.24 7.95
N VAL A 430 24.41 -13.48 7.39
CA VAL A 430 25.03 -12.34 8.09
C VAL A 430 24.00 -11.31 8.50
N ALA A 431 23.02 -11.00 7.64
CA ALA A 431 21.97 -10.03 7.96
C ALA A 431 21.11 -10.43 9.17
N ASP A 432 20.87 -11.73 9.36
CA ASP A 432 20.14 -12.27 10.51
C ASP A 432 20.97 -12.14 11.79
N PHE A 433 22.25 -12.52 11.71
CA PHE A 433 23.21 -12.34 12.80
C PHE A 433 23.28 -10.89 13.29
N LEU A 434 23.37 -9.91 12.38
CA LEU A 434 23.45 -8.49 12.72
C LEU A 434 22.22 -7.97 13.46
N GLN A 435 21.03 -8.53 13.21
CA GLN A 435 19.82 -8.14 13.92
C GLN A 435 19.71 -8.84 15.29
N GLU A 436 20.10 -10.10 15.36
CA GLU A 436 20.01 -10.90 16.59
C GLU A 436 21.10 -10.56 17.62
N VAL A 437 22.31 -10.21 17.20
CA VAL A 437 23.41 -9.85 18.11
C VAL A 437 23.12 -8.60 18.94
N THR A 438 22.21 -7.74 18.48
CA THR A 438 21.76 -6.55 19.22
C THR A 438 20.60 -6.84 20.19
N SER A 439 20.06 -8.07 20.20
CA SER A 439 18.91 -8.49 21.00
C SER A 439 19.32 -9.10 22.34
N ARG A 440 18.64 -8.69 23.42
CA ARG A 440 18.89 -9.20 24.77
C ARG A 440 18.64 -10.71 24.94
N LYS A 441 17.71 -11.28 24.19
CA LYS A 441 17.36 -12.71 24.29
C LYS A 441 18.32 -13.61 23.51
N ASP A 442 18.89 -13.10 22.42
CA ASP A 442 19.54 -13.91 21.40
C ASP A 442 21.07 -13.71 21.39
N GLN A 443 21.57 -12.58 21.88
CA GLN A 443 23.00 -12.22 21.88
C GLN A 443 23.91 -13.28 22.54
N GLN A 444 23.43 -14.01 23.56
CA GLN A 444 24.22 -15.04 24.26
C GLN A 444 24.70 -16.17 23.32
N GLN A 445 23.94 -16.50 22.28
CA GLN A 445 24.25 -17.63 21.41
C GLN A 445 25.48 -17.40 20.51
N TYR A 446 25.92 -16.16 20.37
CA TYR A 446 27.02 -15.74 19.49
C TYR A 446 28.34 -15.46 20.21
N TRP A 447 28.35 -15.62 21.54
CA TRP A 447 29.51 -15.33 22.35
C TRP A 447 30.67 -16.32 22.07
N ILE A 448 31.84 -15.79 21.73
CA ILE A 448 33.02 -16.60 21.35
C ILE A 448 33.65 -17.26 22.59
N HIS A 449 33.80 -16.48 23.68
CA HIS A 449 34.52 -16.89 24.88
C HIS A 449 33.64 -17.72 25.80
N LYS A 450 33.43 -19.00 25.46
CA LYS A 450 32.65 -19.94 26.29
C LYS A 450 33.17 -20.10 27.71
N ASP A 451 34.44 -19.75 27.95
CA ASP A 451 35.12 -19.82 29.24
C ASP A 451 34.84 -18.59 30.14
N GLU A 452 34.31 -17.49 29.58
CA GLU A 452 33.94 -16.28 30.33
C GLU A 452 32.42 -16.15 30.51
N PRO A 453 31.95 -15.69 31.68
CA PRO A 453 30.52 -15.49 31.91
C PRO A 453 29.99 -14.38 30.99
N TYR A 454 29.04 -14.75 30.14
CA TYR A 454 28.37 -13.81 29.23
C TYR A 454 27.68 -12.68 30.02
N SER A 455 27.98 -11.44 29.64
CA SER A 455 27.27 -10.24 30.08
C SER A 455 26.65 -9.55 28.88
N PHE A 456 25.42 -9.05 29.04
CA PHE A 456 24.70 -8.41 27.94
C PHE A 456 25.34 -7.07 27.59
N VAL A 457 25.88 -6.98 26.37
CA VAL A 457 26.43 -5.75 25.80
C VAL A 457 25.30 -4.90 25.26
N THR A 458 25.19 -3.69 25.79
CA THR A 458 24.13 -2.76 25.43
C THR A 458 24.38 -2.09 24.08
N VAL A 459 23.31 -1.66 23.41
CA VAL A 459 23.40 -0.93 22.13
C VAL A 459 24.28 0.32 22.22
N LYS A 460 24.30 0.98 23.38
CA LYS A 460 25.16 2.15 23.64
C LYS A 460 26.64 1.78 23.62
N GLU A 461 27.00 0.67 24.25
CA GLU A 461 28.39 0.18 24.27
C GLU A 461 28.86 -0.19 22.87
N PHE A 462 28.00 -0.81 22.04
CA PHE A 462 28.33 -1.02 20.64
C PHE A 462 28.51 0.28 19.85
N ALA A 463 27.64 1.27 20.06
CA ALA A 463 27.74 2.56 19.38
C ALA A 463 29.03 3.32 19.77
N ASP A 464 29.42 3.27 21.06
CA ASP A 464 30.66 3.87 21.57
C ASP A 464 31.90 3.12 21.06
N ALA A 465 31.83 1.79 20.98
CA ALA A 465 32.88 0.97 20.38
C ALA A 465 33.06 1.27 18.88
N PHE A 466 31.97 1.44 18.14
CA PHE A 466 32.01 1.80 16.72
C PHE A 466 32.71 3.15 16.49
N ARG A 467 32.45 4.16 17.33
CA ARG A 467 33.17 5.45 17.28
C ARG A 467 34.69 5.28 17.45
N CYS A 468 35.12 4.27 18.20
CA CYS A 468 36.53 3.97 18.41
C CYS A 468 37.15 3.09 17.30
N PHE A 469 36.32 2.32 16.59
CA PHE A 469 36.74 1.44 15.49
C PHE A 469 37.25 2.25 14.29
N HIS A 470 38.17 1.69 13.49
CA HIS A 470 38.85 2.44 12.42
C HIS A 470 37.87 3.01 11.38
N VAL A 471 36.77 2.30 11.07
CA VAL A 471 35.70 2.78 10.17
C VAL A 471 34.97 3.98 10.78
N GLY A 472 34.60 3.90 12.07
CA GLY A 472 33.89 4.98 12.75
C GLY A 472 34.76 6.21 12.97
N ARG A 473 36.06 6.05 13.24
CA ARG A 473 37.03 7.18 13.28
C ARG A 473 37.12 7.87 11.93
N LYS A 474 37.29 7.11 10.84
CA LYS A 474 37.33 7.65 9.48
C LYS A 474 36.03 8.40 9.12
N LEU A 475 34.88 7.85 9.51
CA LEU A 475 33.59 8.52 9.32
C LEU A 475 33.52 9.83 10.12
N GLY A 476 33.99 9.84 11.36
CA GLY A 476 34.08 11.04 12.18
C GLY A 476 34.98 12.12 11.58
N ASP A 477 36.15 11.72 11.05
CA ASP A 477 37.08 12.64 10.36
C ASP A 477 36.46 13.21 9.07
N GLU A 478 35.76 12.39 8.29
CA GLU A 478 35.05 12.83 7.08
C GLU A 478 33.87 13.77 7.40
N LEU A 479 33.16 13.53 8.51
CA LEU A 479 32.09 14.41 9.00
C LEU A 479 32.64 15.76 9.48
N ALA A 480 33.82 15.79 10.08
CA ALA A 480 34.46 17.02 10.56
C ALA A 480 34.87 17.96 9.41
N VAL A 481 35.12 17.43 8.21
CA VAL A 481 35.44 18.22 7.02
C VAL A 481 34.14 18.65 6.31
N PRO A 482 33.78 19.94 6.27
CA PRO A 482 32.57 20.40 5.61
C PRO A 482 32.63 20.14 4.10
N PHE A 483 31.49 19.82 3.48
CA PHE A 483 31.42 19.61 2.05
C PHE A 483 31.73 20.90 1.28
N ASP A 484 32.60 20.79 0.28
CA ASP A 484 32.97 21.92 -0.58
C ASP A 484 31.83 22.24 -1.57
N LYS A 485 31.10 23.32 -1.30
CA LYS A 485 29.95 23.76 -2.11
C LYS A 485 30.33 24.06 -3.57
N THR A 486 31.60 24.33 -3.88
CA THR A 486 32.05 24.59 -5.26
C THR A 486 32.00 23.36 -6.15
N LYS A 487 32.01 22.15 -5.57
CA LYS A 487 31.88 20.88 -6.29
C LYS A 487 30.43 20.51 -6.61
N ASN A 488 29.45 21.28 -6.13
CA ASN A 488 28.04 20.98 -6.33
C ASN A 488 27.60 21.31 -7.76
N HIS A 489 26.99 20.34 -8.44
CA HIS A 489 26.41 20.56 -9.75
C HIS A 489 25.10 21.37 -9.60
N PRO A 490 24.87 22.46 -10.36
CA PRO A 490 23.70 23.31 -10.18
C PRO A 490 22.36 22.59 -10.40
N ALA A 491 22.36 21.53 -11.21
CA ALA A 491 21.19 20.68 -11.46
C ALA A 491 20.97 19.56 -10.41
N ALA A 492 21.86 19.41 -9.42
CA ALA A 492 21.74 18.33 -8.43
C ALA A 492 20.63 18.58 -7.39
N LEU A 493 20.38 19.85 -7.04
CA LEU A 493 19.37 20.23 -6.06
C LEU A 493 18.24 21.02 -6.74
N THR A 494 17.01 20.52 -6.62
CA THR A 494 15.85 21.19 -7.22
C THR A 494 15.30 22.26 -6.30
N THR A 495 15.18 23.49 -6.81
CA THR A 495 14.59 24.65 -6.08
C THR A 495 13.12 24.87 -6.43
N ASN A 496 12.68 24.38 -7.59
CA ASN A 496 11.29 24.47 -8.04
C ASN A 496 10.40 23.49 -7.27
N LYS A 497 9.30 24.01 -6.71
CA LYS A 497 8.32 23.21 -5.96
C LYS A 497 7.61 22.16 -6.82
N TYR A 498 7.34 22.47 -8.09
CA TYR A 498 6.64 21.57 -9.02
C TYR A 498 7.50 21.33 -10.26
N GLY A 499 7.45 20.10 -10.79
CA GLY A 499 8.30 19.69 -11.92
C GLY A 499 7.87 20.18 -13.28
N VAL A 500 6.60 20.60 -13.40
CA VAL A 500 5.97 20.99 -14.67
C VAL A 500 5.16 22.27 -14.46
N ASN A 501 4.92 22.99 -15.54
CA ASN A 501 4.12 24.21 -15.53
C ASN A 501 2.69 23.96 -15.00
N LYS A 502 2.14 24.94 -14.28
CA LYS A 502 0.82 24.85 -13.61
C LYS A 502 -0.33 24.47 -14.56
N LYS A 503 -0.28 24.94 -15.82
CA LYS A 503 -1.28 24.63 -16.86
C LYS A 503 -1.28 23.16 -17.23
N GLU A 504 -0.12 22.54 -17.33
CA GLU A 504 0.02 21.13 -17.67
C GLU A 504 -0.36 20.22 -16.52
N LEU A 505 -0.06 20.61 -15.27
CA LEU A 505 -0.55 19.91 -14.08
C LEU A 505 -2.09 19.93 -14.00
N LEU A 506 -2.72 21.07 -14.33
CA LEU A 506 -4.17 21.16 -14.43
C LEU A 506 -4.71 20.25 -15.54
N LYS A 507 -4.07 20.23 -16.72
CA LYS A 507 -4.44 19.34 -17.83
C LYS A 507 -4.32 17.86 -17.44
N ALA A 508 -3.24 17.48 -16.74
CA ALA A 508 -3.01 16.13 -16.25
C ALA A 508 -4.12 15.69 -15.29
N ASN A 509 -4.41 16.49 -14.25
CA ASN A 509 -5.47 16.19 -13.30
C ASN A 509 -6.85 16.16 -13.95
N PHE A 510 -7.12 17.05 -14.90
CA PHE A 510 -8.39 17.04 -15.65
C PHE A 510 -8.57 15.75 -16.45
N SER A 511 -7.53 15.30 -17.16
CA SER A 511 -7.57 14.04 -17.90
C SER A 511 -7.78 12.83 -16.99
N ARG A 512 -7.17 12.83 -15.79
CA ARG A 512 -7.33 11.77 -14.79
C ARG A 512 -8.74 11.74 -14.21
N GLU A 513 -9.27 12.85 -13.72
CA GLU A 513 -10.62 12.88 -13.14
C GLU A 513 -11.69 12.53 -14.18
N TYR A 514 -11.50 12.94 -15.44
CA TYR A 514 -12.40 12.54 -16.53
C TYR A 514 -12.37 11.02 -16.78
N LEU A 515 -11.18 10.42 -16.78
CA LEU A 515 -11.03 8.97 -16.91
C LEU A 515 -11.72 8.23 -15.76
N LEU A 516 -11.52 8.68 -14.51
CA LEU A 516 -12.15 8.10 -13.32
C LEU A 516 -13.67 8.23 -13.37
N MET A 517 -14.17 9.39 -13.82
CA MET A 517 -15.61 9.60 -14.02
C MET A 517 -16.19 8.63 -15.04
N LYS A 518 -15.49 8.36 -16.15
CA LYS A 518 -15.91 7.39 -17.17
C LYS A 518 -15.94 5.96 -16.64
N ARG A 519 -14.95 5.55 -15.84
CA ARG A 519 -14.89 4.20 -15.25
C ARG A 519 -15.93 3.99 -14.15
N ASN A 520 -16.17 5.02 -13.35
CA ASN A 520 -17.19 5.02 -12.30
C ASN A 520 -18.56 5.50 -12.81
N ALA A 521 -18.80 5.46 -14.13
CA ALA A 521 -20.06 5.90 -14.74
C ALA A 521 -21.29 5.16 -14.17
N PHE A 522 -21.13 3.89 -13.78
CA PHE A 522 -22.18 3.10 -13.13
C PHE A 522 -22.79 3.80 -11.91
N VAL A 523 -21.96 4.43 -11.07
CA VAL A 523 -22.45 5.10 -9.86
C VAL A 523 -23.30 6.32 -10.21
N TYR A 524 -22.90 7.08 -11.24
CA TYR A 524 -23.67 8.24 -11.71
C TYR A 524 -24.96 7.84 -12.39
N ILE A 525 -24.96 6.75 -13.17
CA ILE A 525 -26.17 6.19 -13.79
C ILE A 525 -27.15 5.74 -12.70
N PHE A 526 -26.67 5.03 -11.68
CA PHE A 526 -27.50 4.60 -10.56
C PHE A 526 -28.11 5.78 -9.80
N LYS A 527 -27.32 6.83 -9.51
CA LYS A 527 -27.82 8.08 -8.92
C LYS A 527 -28.94 8.71 -9.77
N LEU A 528 -28.73 8.81 -11.08
CA LEU A 528 -29.73 9.36 -12.00
C LEU A 528 -31.02 8.53 -11.99
N SER A 529 -30.91 7.19 -11.97
CA SER A 529 -32.07 6.30 -11.88
C SER A 529 -32.81 6.43 -10.55
N GLN A 530 -32.08 6.57 -9.44
CA GLN A 530 -32.67 6.79 -8.11
C GLN A 530 -33.43 8.13 -8.09
N LEU A 531 -32.84 9.19 -8.64
CA LEU A 531 -33.47 10.50 -8.74
C LEU A 531 -34.73 10.47 -9.62
N ALA A 532 -34.70 9.73 -10.74
CA ALA A 532 -35.87 9.54 -11.59
C ALA A 532 -37.02 8.82 -10.86
N VAL A 533 -36.72 7.78 -10.07
CA VAL A 533 -37.72 7.08 -9.24
C VAL A 533 -38.33 8.04 -8.21
N MET A 534 -37.50 8.84 -7.53
CA MET A 534 -37.99 9.84 -6.58
C MET A 534 -38.82 10.93 -7.26
N ALA A 535 -38.46 11.35 -8.47
CA ALA A 535 -39.23 12.30 -9.27
C ALA A 535 -40.60 11.73 -9.68
N MET A 536 -40.66 10.44 -10.03
CA MET A 536 -41.94 9.75 -10.31
C MET A 536 -42.83 9.67 -9.07
N ILE A 537 -42.25 9.40 -7.90
CA ILE A 537 -43.00 9.42 -6.62
C ILE A 537 -43.50 10.84 -6.31
N ALA A 538 -42.67 11.87 -6.50
CA ALA A 538 -43.07 13.25 -6.31
C ALA A 538 -44.23 13.64 -7.25
N MET A 539 -44.16 13.21 -8.51
CA MET A 539 -45.18 13.42 -9.52
C MET A 539 -46.52 12.78 -9.13
N THR A 540 -46.52 11.55 -8.60
CA THR A 540 -47.77 10.86 -8.23
C THR A 540 -48.39 11.44 -6.96
N VAL A 541 -47.57 11.90 -6.01
CA VAL A 541 -48.06 12.54 -4.76
C VAL A 541 -48.65 13.91 -5.03
N PHE A 542 -48.02 14.73 -5.88
CA PHE A 542 -48.46 16.10 -6.19
C PHE A 542 -49.10 16.19 -7.57
N LEU A 543 -50.06 15.32 -7.88
CA LEU A 543 -50.62 15.23 -9.22
C LEU A 543 -51.52 16.44 -9.54
N ARG A 544 -51.34 17.04 -10.72
CA ARG A 544 -52.04 18.27 -11.15
C ARG A 544 -53.57 18.26 -10.96
N SER A 545 -54.22 17.10 -11.08
CA SER A 545 -55.70 17.00 -10.96
C SER A 545 -56.21 17.36 -9.57
N GLU A 546 -55.41 17.14 -8.52
CA GLU A 546 -55.75 17.42 -7.12
C GLU A 546 -55.18 18.77 -6.64
N MET A 547 -54.40 19.45 -7.48
CA MET A 547 -53.65 20.67 -7.14
C MET A 547 -54.36 21.94 -7.63
N HIS A 548 -55.49 22.29 -7.01
CA HIS A 548 -56.27 23.48 -7.35
C HIS A 548 -55.58 24.80 -6.95
N LYS A 549 -55.85 25.92 -7.64
CA LYS A 549 -55.19 27.23 -7.42
C LYS A 549 -56.12 28.27 -6.80
N ASP A 550 -57.11 27.84 -6.02
CA ASP A 550 -58.24 28.71 -5.63
C ASP A 550 -58.19 29.24 -4.19
N SER A 551 -57.27 28.72 -3.36
CA SER A 551 -57.17 29.06 -1.93
C SER A 551 -55.72 29.23 -1.46
N VAL A 552 -55.55 29.95 -0.34
CA VAL A 552 -54.25 30.12 0.31
C VAL A 552 -53.71 28.77 0.83
N ASP A 553 -54.58 27.89 1.32
CA ASP A 553 -54.22 26.55 1.78
C ASP A 553 -53.65 25.69 0.66
N ASN A 554 -54.24 25.75 -0.53
CA ASN A 554 -53.72 25.06 -1.71
C ASN A 554 -52.36 25.64 -2.14
N GLY A 555 -52.16 26.95 -2.02
CA GLY A 555 -50.84 27.58 -2.18
C GLY A 555 -49.78 27.04 -1.18
N GLY A 556 -50.20 26.65 0.02
CA GLY A 556 -49.36 25.95 0.99
C GLY A 556 -48.85 24.59 0.47
N VAL A 557 -49.69 23.83 -0.23
CA VAL A 557 -49.32 22.53 -0.83
C VAL A 557 -48.29 22.71 -1.95
N TYR A 558 -48.47 23.71 -2.83
CA TYR A 558 -47.47 24.06 -3.86
C TYR A 558 -46.13 24.47 -3.24
N THR A 559 -46.15 25.24 -2.15
CA THR A 559 -44.93 25.61 -1.41
C THR A 559 -44.24 24.37 -0.84
N GLY A 560 -45.01 23.39 -0.35
CA GLY A 560 -44.51 22.10 0.12
C GLY A 560 -43.86 21.27 -0.99
N ALA A 561 -44.44 21.25 -2.20
CA ALA A 561 -43.86 20.57 -3.36
C ALA A 561 -42.53 21.21 -3.83
N LEU A 562 -42.43 22.54 -3.79
CA LEU A 562 -41.19 23.28 -4.07
C LEU A 562 -40.12 22.98 -3.02
N PHE A 563 -40.48 23.01 -1.74
CA PHE A 563 -39.57 22.66 -0.64
C PHE A 563 -39.08 21.20 -0.76
N PHE A 564 -39.97 20.27 -1.10
CA PHE A 564 -39.61 18.87 -1.33
C PHE A 564 -38.61 18.72 -2.48
N SER A 565 -38.76 19.49 -3.56
CA SER A 565 -37.80 19.52 -4.67
C SER A 565 -36.41 20.00 -4.23
N ILE A 566 -36.35 21.06 -3.42
CA ILE A 566 -35.10 21.58 -2.84
C ILE A 566 -34.44 20.50 -1.95
N VAL A 567 -35.23 19.88 -1.07
CA VAL A 567 -34.78 18.82 -0.17
C VAL A 567 -34.18 17.64 -0.94
N MET A 568 -34.83 17.19 -2.01
CA MET A 568 -34.37 16.04 -2.81
C MET A 568 -33.05 16.33 -3.53
N VAL A 569 -32.92 17.51 -4.14
CA VAL A 569 -31.66 17.93 -4.79
C VAL A 569 -30.54 18.09 -3.77
N LEU A 570 -30.82 18.63 -2.58
CA LEU A 570 -29.85 18.73 -1.49
C LEU A 570 -29.37 17.35 -1.01
N PHE A 571 -30.29 16.40 -0.77
CA PHE A 571 -29.94 15.06 -0.31
C PHE A 571 -29.05 14.30 -1.29
N ASN A 572 -29.28 14.46 -2.61
CA ASN A 572 -28.47 13.82 -3.63
C ASN A 572 -26.98 14.21 -3.53
N GLY A 573 -26.69 15.43 -3.06
CA GLY A 573 -25.33 15.91 -2.82
C GLY A 573 -24.56 15.14 -1.73
N MET A 574 -25.23 14.46 -0.78
CA MET A 574 -24.54 13.73 0.31
C MET A 574 -23.62 12.63 -0.17
N ALA A 575 -23.94 12.00 -1.30
CA ALA A 575 -23.12 10.91 -1.83
C ALA A 575 -21.70 11.35 -2.22
N ASP A 576 -21.47 12.66 -2.41
CA ASP A 576 -20.13 13.21 -2.65
C ASP A 576 -19.21 13.12 -1.42
N ILE A 577 -19.76 13.00 -0.20
CA ILE A 577 -18.96 12.79 1.02
C ILE A 577 -18.13 11.52 0.87
N SER A 578 -18.80 10.40 0.62
CA SER A 578 -18.17 9.08 0.56
C SER A 578 -17.13 8.99 -0.57
N MET A 579 -17.46 9.54 -1.74
CA MET A 579 -16.56 9.56 -2.89
C MET A 579 -15.30 10.41 -2.63
N THR A 580 -15.45 11.54 -1.92
CA THR A 580 -14.32 12.43 -1.61
C THR A 580 -13.42 11.80 -0.56
N VAL A 581 -13.99 11.29 0.54
CA VAL A 581 -13.21 10.69 1.64
C VAL A 581 -12.38 9.51 1.16
N ALA A 582 -12.90 8.66 0.28
CA ALA A 582 -12.18 7.53 -0.28
C ALA A 582 -10.90 7.94 -1.06
N LYS A 583 -10.91 9.10 -1.72
CA LYS A 583 -9.77 9.62 -2.50
C LYS A 583 -8.73 10.38 -1.66
N LEU A 584 -9.08 10.82 -0.44
CA LEU A 584 -8.22 11.66 0.40
C LEU A 584 -6.84 11.05 0.72
N PRO A 585 -6.69 9.76 1.08
CA PRO A 585 -5.37 9.19 1.40
C PRO A 585 -4.38 9.29 0.23
N ILE A 586 -4.86 9.05 -0.99
CA ILE A 586 -4.06 9.13 -2.22
C ILE A 586 -3.72 10.59 -2.52
N PHE A 587 -4.68 11.50 -2.34
CA PHE A 587 -4.44 12.93 -2.50
C PHE A 587 -3.34 13.43 -1.54
N TYR A 588 -3.38 13.06 -0.26
CA TYR A 588 -2.35 13.46 0.71
C TYR A 588 -0.98 12.91 0.32
N LYS A 589 -0.89 11.64 -0.07
CA LYS A 589 0.37 11.04 -0.59
C LYS A 589 0.94 11.87 -1.75
N GLN A 590 0.13 12.21 -2.75
CA GLN A 590 0.58 12.95 -3.95
C GLN A 590 0.89 14.43 -3.65
N ARG A 591 0.13 15.06 -2.76
CA ARG A 591 0.36 16.44 -2.29
C ARG A 591 1.69 16.55 -1.55
N ASP A 592 1.96 15.62 -0.63
CA ASP A 592 3.16 15.62 0.20
C ASP A 592 4.43 15.24 -0.61
N LEU A 593 4.24 14.63 -1.79
CA LEU A 593 5.27 14.41 -2.82
C LEU A 593 5.40 15.57 -3.82
N PHE A 594 4.62 16.65 -3.66
CA PHE A 594 4.55 17.79 -4.58
C PHE A 594 4.29 17.41 -6.05
N PHE A 595 3.42 16.42 -6.30
CA PHE A 595 3.00 16.08 -7.66
C PHE A 595 2.18 17.22 -8.27
N TYR A 596 1.25 17.79 -7.49
CA TYR A 596 0.42 18.91 -7.90
C TYR A 596 -0.08 19.70 -6.68
N PRO A 597 -0.42 20.99 -6.83
CA PRO A 597 -1.07 21.78 -5.79
C PRO A 597 -2.54 21.39 -5.60
N SER A 598 -3.09 21.63 -4.41
CA SER A 598 -4.48 21.29 -4.05
C SER A 598 -5.54 21.86 -4.99
N TRP A 599 -5.33 23.09 -5.51
CA TRP A 599 -6.27 23.72 -6.44
C TRP A 599 -6.33 23.00 -7.80
N ALA A 600 -5.23 22.36 -8.23
CA ALA A 600 -5.18 21.60 -9.48
C ALA A 600 -5.96 20.28 -9.40
N TYR A 601 -6.26 19.82 -8.18
CA TYR A 601 -7.18 18.72 -7.92
C TYR A 601 -8.63 19.20 -7.76
N ALA A 602 -8.85 20.26 -6.98
CA ALA A 602 -10.18 20.75 -6.66
C ALA A 602 -10.95 21.30 -7.89
N ILE A 603 -10.27 22.05 -8.77
CA ILE A 603 -10.91 22.69 -9.93
C ILE A 603 -11.47 21.66 -10.93
N PRO A 604 -10.70 20.65 -11.40
CA PRO A 604 -11.24 19.61 -12.27
C PRO A 604 -12.43 18.86 -11.67
N SER A 605 -12.36 18.51 -10.38
CA SER A 605 -13.46 17.83 -9.69
C SER A 605 -14.73 18.68 -9.63
N TRP A 606 -14.62 20.01 -9.54
CA TRP A 606 -15.77 20.91 -9.61
C TRP A 606 -16.32 21.01 -11.03
N ILE A 607 -15.48 21.30 -12.04
CA ILE A 607 -15.90 21.49 -13.43
C ILE A 607 -16.57 20.24 -14.00
N LEU A 608 -16.00 19.05 -13.75
CA LEU A 608 -16.54 17.79 -14.25
C LEU A 608 -17.87 17.42 -13.59
N ASN A 609 -18.21 17.99 -12.44
CA ASN A 609 -19.49 17.76 -11.80
C ASN A 609 -20.64 18.58 -12.40
N ILE A 610 -20.34 19.69 -13.09
CA ILE A 610 -21.36 20.57 -13.68
C ILE A 610 -22.24 19.81 -14.70
N PRO A 611 -21.69 19.07 -15.68
CA PRO A 611 -22.48 18.26 -16.61
C PRO A 611 -23.38 17.22 -15.94
N ILE A 612 -22.93 16.63 -14.83
CA ILE A 612 -23.70 15.62 -14.10
C ILE A 612 -24.91 16.28 -13.43
N THR A 613 -24.70 17.38 -12.70
CA THR A 613 -25.82 18.12 -12.08
C THR A 613 -26.80 18.69 -13.11
N LEU A 614 -26.31 19.10 -14.29
CA LEU A 614 -27.17 19.51 -15.41
C LEU A 614 -28.13 18.37 -15.79
N ALA A 615 -27.62 17.14 -15.93
CA ALA A 615 -28.42 15.97 -16.26
C ALA A 615 -29.41 15.60 -15.14
N GLU A 616 -28.97 15.66 -13.88
CA GLU A 616 -29.82 15.39 -12.70
C GLU A 616 -31.02 16.34 -12.64
N VAL A 617 -30.78 17.65 -12.80
CA VAL A 617 -31.85 18.65 -12.76
C VAL A 617 -32.75 18.55 -13.98
N VAL A 618 -32.23 18.23 -15.17
CA VAL A 618 -33.06 17.99 -16.37
C VAL A 618 -34.06 16.86 -16.09
N VAL A 619 -33.59 15.73 -15.57
CA VAL A 619 -34.46 14.59 -15.23
C VAL A 619 -35.52 15.00 -14.22
N TRP A 620 -35.14 15.65 -13.12
CA TRP A 620 -36.10 16.09 -12.09
C TRP A 620 -37.16 17.04 -12.64
N VAL A 621 -36.75 18.13 -13.28
CA VAL A 621 -37.65 19.19 -13.76
C VAL A 621 -38.55 18.69 -14.90
N SER A 622 -38.02 17.86 -15.81
CA SER A 622 -38.81 17.31 -16.92
C SER A 622 -40.00 16.45 -16.47
N ILE A 623 -39.83 15.67 -15.40
CA ILE A 623 -40.86 14.77 -14.87
C ILE A 623 -41.84 15.54 -13.98
N THR A 624 -41.33 16.41 -13.11
CA THR A 624 -42.15 17.03 -12.06
C THR A 624 -42.85 18.31 -12.51
N TYR A 625 -42.26 19.13 -13.38
CA TYR A 625 -42.72 20.52 -13.56
C TYR A 625 -44.16 20.63 -14.09
N TYR A 626 -44.42 19.99 -15.24
CA TYR A 626 -45.74 20.04 -15.87
C TYR A 626 -46.75 19.12 -15.19
N ALA A 627 -46.28 18.03 -14.58
CA ALA A 627 -47.14 17.04 -13.95
C ALA A 627 -47.67 17.51 -12.58
N ILE A 628 -46.92 18.36 -11.86
CA ILE A 628 -47.38 19.02 -10.63
C ILE A 628 -48.30 20.21 -10.93
N GLY A 629 -48.11 20.87 -12.07
CA GLY A 629 -48.96 21.99 -12.51
C GLY A 629 -48.45 23.37 -12.10
N PHE A 630 -47.13 23.56 -12.02
CA PHE A 630 -46.50 24.89 -11.87
C PHE A 630 -46.86 25.83 -13.02
N ASP A 631 -46.55 27.13 -12.89
CA ASP A 631 -46.88 28.12 -13.92
C ASP A 631 -46.34 27.71 -15.31
N PRO A 632 -47.17 27.63 -16.36
CA PRO A 632 -46.78 27.07 -17.66
C PRO A 632 -45.81 27.97 -18.47
N SER A 633 -45.44 29.15 -17.97
CA SER A 633 -44.54 30.04 -18.69
C SER A 633 -43.11 29.49 -18.82
N VAL A 634 -42.62 29.42 -20.08
CA VAL A 634 -41.28 28.91 -20.42
C VAL A 634 -40.17 29.66 -19.68
N GLY A 635 -40.33 30.97 -19.48
CA GLY A 635 -39.36 31.76 -18.72
C GLY A 635 -39.23 31.31 -17.26
N ARG A 636 -40.31 30.89 -16.60
CA ARG A 636 -40.28 30.44 -15.19
C ARG A 636 -39.75 29.03 -15.05
N PHE A 637 -39.99 28.18 -16.05
CA PHE A 637 -39.37 26.87 -16.17
C PHE A 637 -37.84 26.96 -16.14
N PHE A 638 -37.25 27.79 -17.01
CA PHE A 638 -35.79 27.96 -17.05
C PHE A 638 -35.26 28.64 -15.78
N LYS A 639 -36.04 29.53 -15.17
CA LYS A 639 -35.68 30.16 -13.89
C LYS A 639 -35.63 29.15 -12.74
N GLN A 640 -36.59 28.24 -12.66
CA GLN A 640 -36.61 27.15 -11.68
C GLN A 640 -35.49 26.13 -11.93
N TYR A 641 -35.24 25.81 -13.20
CA TYR A 641 -34.13 24.95 -13.61
C TYR A 641 -32.77 25.52 -13.15
N LEU A 642 -32.54 26.82 -13.37
CA LEU A 642 -31.30 27.49 -12.98
C LEU A 642 -31.09 27.47 -11.46
N LEU A 643 -32.15 27.73 -10.68
CA LEU A 643 -32.10 27.69 -9.21
C LEU A 643 -31.73 26.29 -8.70
N LEU A 644 -32.42 25.25 -9.17
CA LEU A 644 -32.12 23.86 -8.80
C LEU A 644 -30.72 23.42 -9.20
N LEU A 645 -30.21 23.90 -10.33
CA LEU A 645 -28.82 23.66 -10.75
C LEU A 645 -27.81 24.31 -9.81
N LEU A 646 -28.03 25.57 -9.42
CA LEU A 646 -27.16 26.26 -8.47
C LEU A 646 -27.24 25.61 -7.07
N LEU A 647 -28.42 25.18 -6.65
CA LEU A 647 -28.62 24.41 -5.43
C LEU A 647 -27.84 23.08 -5.46
N GLY A 648 -27.91 22.32 -6.55
CA GLY A 648 -27.16 21.07 -6.70
C GLY A 648 -25.65 21.28 -6.63
N GLN A 649 -25.15 22.33 -7.30
CA GLN A 649 -23.73 22.72 -7.22
C GLN A 649 -23.32 23.15 -5.80
N MET A 650 -24.17 23.91 -5.11
CA MET A 650 -23.93 24.36 -3.74
C MET A 650 -23.90 23.17 -2.77
N ALA A 651 -24.87 22.25 -2.89
CA ALA A 651 -24.94 21.04 -2.09
C ALA A 651 -23.68 20.18 -2.27
N SER A 652 -23.27 19.93 -3.51
CA SER A 652 -22.04 19.19 -3.80
C SER A 652 -20.80 19.86 -3.20
N ALA A 653 -20.64 21.18 -3.35
CA ALA A 653 -19.52 21.92 -2.79
C ALA A 653 -19.51 21.88 -1.24
N LEU A 654 -20.68 21.98 -0.62
CA LEU A 654 -20.84 21.88 0.83
C LEU A 654 -20.38 20.52 1.35
N PHE A 655 -20.89 19.43 0.77
CA PHE A 655 -20.57 18.08 1.23
C PHE A 655 -19.12 17.68 0.96
N ARG A 656 -18.52 18.15 -0.14
CA ARG A 656 -17.07 18.02 -0.38
C ARG A 656 -16.25 18.76 0.66
N THR A 657 -16.68 19.95 1.07
CA THR A 657 -16.03 20.72 2.13
C THR A 657 -16.10 19.98 3.47
N ILE A 658 -17.28 19.46 3.83
CA ILE A 658 -17.47 18.65 5.03
C ILE A 658 -16.60 17.38 4.99
N ALA A 659 -16.49 16.73 3.84
CA ALA A 659 -15.62 15.58 3.64
C ALA A 659 -14.13 15.92 3.85
N ALA A 660 -13.66 17.03 3.27
CA ALA A 660 -12.29 17.49 3.42
C ALA A 660 -11.93 17.89 4.86
N ILE A 661 -12.87 18.49 5.61
CA ILE A 661 -12.69 18.84 7.03
C ILE A 661 -12.74 17.56 7.89
N GLY A 662 -13.73 16.72 7.63
CA GLY A 662 -14.01 15.50 8.38
C GLY A 662 -12.91 14.45 8.26
N ARG A 663 -12.24 14.32 7.09
CA ARG A 663 -11.09 13.44 6.77
C ARG A 663 -11.27 11.93 7.02
N ASN A 664 -12.29 11.54 7.76
CA ASN A 664 -12.72 10.19 8.07
C ASN A 664 -14.20 10.07 7.73
N MET A 665 -14.58 8.90 7.20
CA MET A 665 -15.94 8.61 6.73
C MET A 665 -16.99 8.81 7.82
N ILE A 666 -16.71 8.33 9.04
CA ILE A 666 -17.66 8.37 10.15
C ILE A 666 -17.92 9.82 10.56
N ILE A 667 -16.84 10.58 10.79
CA ILE A 667 -16.90 11.98 11.20
C ILE A 667 -17.63 12.81 10.13
N ALA A 668 -17.25 12.65 8.85
CA ALA A 668 -17.83 13.41 7.76
C ALA A 668 -19.33 13.14 7.58
N ASN A 669 -19.78 11.88 7.67
CA ASN A 669 -21.20 11.54 7.57
C ASN A 669 -22.02 12.10 8.74
N THR A 670 -21.51 12.02 9.98
CA THR A 670 -22.21 12.60 11.14
C THR A 670 -22.38 14.11 11.01
N PHE A 671 -21.31 14.84 10.65
CA PHE A 671 -21.40 16.28 10.42
C PHE A 671 -22.26 16.64 9.20
N GLY A 672 -22.23 15.82 8.14
CA GLY A 672 -23.06 15.98 6.95
C GLY A 672 -24.56 15.87 7.26
N SER A 673 -24.98 14.83 7.98
CA SER A 673 -26.38 14.66 8.39
C SER A 673 -26.83 15.78 9.33
N PHE A 674 -25.98 16.21 10.26
CA PHE A 674 -26.28 17.34 11.14
C PHE A 674 -26.43 18.66 10.37
N ALA A 675 -25.55 18.92 9.40
CA ALA A 675 -25.63 20.10 8.55
C ALA A 675 -26.95 20.16 7.75
N ILE A 676 -27.43 19.03 7.23
CA ILE A 676 -28.72 18.94 6.54
C ILE A 676 -29.87 19.36 7.43
N VAL A 677 -29.95 18.83 8.65
CA VAL A 677 -31.03 19.16 9.60
C VAL A 677 -31.04 20.66 9.91
N ILE A 678 -29.87 21.26 10.12
CA ILE A 678 -29.75 22.71 10.35
C ILE A 678 -30.20 23.50 9.12
N LEU A 679 -29.74 23.12 7.93
CA LEU A 679 -30.06 23.85 6.71
C LEU A 679 -31.56 23.77 6.36
N MET A 680 -32.20 22.62 6.60
CA MET A 680 -33.65 22.44 6.40
C MET A 680 -34.48 23.26 7.38
N THR A 681 -34.12 23.23 8.66
CA THR A 681 -34.84 23.97 9.71
C THR A 681 -34.73 25.49 9.50
N LEU A 682 -33.56 25.97 9.07
CA LEU A 682 -33.31 27.38 8.79
C LEU A 682 -33.67 27.82 7.35
N GLY A 683 -34.30 26.95 6.56
CA GLY A 683 -34.67 27.23 5.16
C GLY A 683 -35.88 28.14 4.98
N GLY A 684 -36.61 28.47 6.06
CA GLY A 684 -37.78 29.35 6.03
C GLY A 684 -39.13 28.67 5.77
N PHE A 685 -39.14 27.38 5.40
CA PHE A 685 -40.37 26.59 5.23
C PHE A 685 -40.82 25.93 6.54
N ILE A 686 -39.91 25.25 7.26
CA ILE A 686 -40.21 24.57 8.53
C ILE A 686 -40.43 25.59 9.65
N LEU A 687 -39.52 26.57 9.76
CA LEU A 687 -39.59 27.66 10.70
C LEU A 687 -39.71 28.97 9.92
N SER A 688 -40.85 29.66 10.07
CA SER A 688 -41.03 30.98 9.46
C SER A 688 -40.06 31.98 10.09
N LYS A 689 -39.62 32.95 9.30
CA LYS A 689 -38.69 34.01 9.73
C LYS A 689 -39.18 34.75 10.98
N GLU A 690 -40.49 34.97 11.09
CA GLU A 690 -41.10 35.73 12.19
C GLU A 690 -41.11 34.94 13.51
N ASP A 691 -41.11 33.60 13.41
CA ASP A 691 -41.07 32.69 14.56
C ASP A 691 -39.64 32.46 15.08
N VAL A 692 -38.61 32.86 14.30
CA VAL A 692 -37.22 32.77 14.73
C VAL A 692 -36.95 33.84 15.79
N LYS A 693 -36.54 33.41 16.99
CA LYS A 693 -36.11 34.33 18.06
C LYS A 693 -35.00 35.27 17.57
N LYS A 694 -35.08 36.56 17.95
CA LYS A 694 -34.16 37.63 17.49
C LYS A 694 -32.67 37.30 17.66
N TRP A 695 -32.28 36.57 18.71
CA TRP A 695 -30.87 36.20 18.93
C TRP A 695 -30.36 35.07 18.02
N TRP A 696 -31.25 34.31 17.36
CA TRP A 696 -30.91 33.21 16.46
C TRP A 696 -31.17 33.54 14.97
N ILE A 697 -31.71 34.73 14.69
CA ILE A 697 -32.08 35.16 13.33
C ILE A 697 -30.90 35.21 12.35
N TRP A 698 -29.68 35.38 12.85
CA TRP A 698 -28.47 35.31 12.02
C TRP A 698 -28.31 33.95 11.33
N GLY A 699 -28.77 32.86 11.95
CA GLY A 699 -28.74 31.52 11.36
C GLY A 699 -29.59 31.42 10.09
N TYR A 700 -30.75 32.09 10.09
CA TYR A 700 -31.61 32.20 8.91
C TYR A 700 -30.89 32.91 7.74
N TRP A 701 -30.16 33.99 8.03
CA TRP A 701 -29.42 34.76 7.01
C TRP A 701 -28.17 34.07 6.46
N ILE A 702 -27.56 33.17 7.22
CA ILE A 702 -26.40 32.38 6.80
C ILE A 702 -26.83 31.18 5.93
N SER A 703 -28.07 30.69 6.07
CA SER A 703 -28.53 29.49 5.37
C SER A 703 -28.66 29.73 3.86
N PRO A 704 -27.93 28.99 2.99
CA PRO A 704 -28.11 29.07 1.54
C PRO A 704 -29.52 28.61 1.08
N ILE A 705 -30.15 27.70 1.82
CA ILE A 705 -31.49 27.18 1.49
C ILE A 705 -32.55 28.26 1.61
N MET A 706 -32.37 29.22 2.53
CA MET A 706 -33.30 30.33 2.68
C MET A 706 -33.40 31.18 1.41
N TYR A 707 -32.26 31.45 0.76
CA TYR A 707 -32.21 32.23 -0.48
C TYR A 707 -32.83 31.45 -1.65
N GLU A 708 -32.58 30.13 -1.72
CA GLU A 708 -33.19 29.25 -2.72
C GLU A 708 -34.71 29.17 -2.55
N GLN A 709 -35.19 28.88 -1.34
CA GLN A 709 -36.61 28.77 -1.04
C GLN A 709 -37.36 30.06 -1.39
N ASN A 710 -36.83 31.21 -0.98
CA ASN A 710 -37.41 32.51 -1.33
C ASN A 710 -37.43 32.74 -2.84
N ALA A 711 -36.34 32.42 -3.56
CA ALA A 711 -36.27 32.60 -5.01
C ALA A 711 -37.24 31.67 -5.77
N MET A 712 -37.38 30.41 -5.33
CA MET A 712 -38.30 29.43 -5.92
C MET A 712 -39.77 29.84 -5.73
N VAL A 713 -40.14 30.20 -4.51
CA VAL A 713 -41.50 30.60 -4.15
C VAL A 713 -41.88 31.91 -4.85
N VAL A 714 -40.99 32.91 -4.89
CA VAL A 714 -41.19 34.16 -5.65
C VAL A 714 -41.34 33.89 -7.16
N ASN A 715 -40.57 32.94 -7.71
CA ASN A 715 -40.67 32.56 -9.12
C ASN A 715 -42.01 31.89 -9.47
N GLU A 716 -42.62 31.12 -8.57
CA GLU A 716 -43.92 30.49 -8.83
C GLU A 716 -45.09 31.44 -8.55
N PHE A 717 -45.14 32.05 -7.35
CA PHE A 717 -46.33 32.79 -6.88
C PHE A 717 -46.51 34.17 -7.49
N LEU A 718 -45.47 34.79 -8.07
CA LEU A 718 -45.67 35.98 -8.92
C LEU A 718 -46.23 35.62 -10.31
N GLY A 719 -46.69 34.37 -10.50
CA GLY A 719 -47.19 33.72 -11.72
C GLY A 719 -48.36 34.41 -12.38
N GLN A 720 -48.50 34.24 -13.69
CA GLN A 720 -49.77 34.59 -14.35
C GLN A 720 -50.89 33.71 -13.80
N SER A 721 -50.61 32.44 -13.46
CA SER A 721 -51.61 31.54 -12.86
C SER A 721 -52.07 31.95 -11.45
N TRP A 722 -51.29 32.77 -10.74
CA TRP A 722 -51.55 33.18 -9.35
C TRP A 722 -51.99 34.66 -9.24
N SER A 723 -52.22 35.31 -10.38
CA SER A 723 -52.50 36.75 -10.48
C SER A 723 -53.96 37.14 -10.23
N HIS A 724 -54.85 36.17 -9.98
CA HIS A 724 -56.25 36.44 -9.67
C HIS A 724 -56.43 36.86 -8.20
N VAL A 725 -57.53 37.57 -7.92
CA VAL A 725 -57.81 38.20 -6.62
C VAL A 725 -58.96 37.48 -5.95
N LEU A 726 -58.82 37.14 -4.67
CA LEU A 726 -59.90 36.55 -3.86
C LEU A 726 -60.97 37.61 -3.55
N PRO A 727 -62.25 37.21 -3.37
CA PRO A 727 -63.36 38.14 -3.14
C PRO A 727 -63.24 39.05 -1.89
N ASN A 728 -62.27 38.79 -0.99
CA ASN A 728 -62.05 39.56 0.25
C ASN A 728 -60.68 40.27 0.34
N SER A 729 -59.85 40.25 -0.70
CA SER A 729 -58.48 40.81 -0.68
C SER A 729 -58.25 41.84 -1.80
N THR A 730 -57.41 42.85 -1.57
CA THR A 730 -56.99 43.82 -2.60
C THR A 730 -55.72 43.41 -3.34
N GLU A 731 -55.04 42.36 -2.89
CA GLU A 731 -53.79 41.85 -3.46
C GLU A 731 -54.01 40.54 -4.23
N SER A 732 -53.11 40.23 -5.17
CA SER A 732 -53.15 38.95 -5.92
C SER A 732 -52.94 37.76 -4.98
N LEU A 733 -53.61 36.63 -5.25
CA LEU A 733 -53.54 35.40 -4.45
C LEU A 733 -52.09 34.99 -4.13
N GLY A 734 -51.18 35.07 -5.10
CA GLY A 734 -49.78 34.71 -4.89
C GLY A 734 -49.04 35.56 -3.86
N VAL A 735 -49.38 36.85 -3.73
CA VAL A 735 -48.78 37.75 -2.72
C VAL A 735 -49.34 37.44 -1.33
N GLU A 736 -50.61 37.09 -1.25
CA GLU A 736 -51.25 36.66 0.00
C GLU A 736 -50.64 35.34 0.53
N VAL A 737 -50.36 34.38 -0.38
CA VAL A 737 -49.65 33.13 -0.03
C VAL A 737 -48.23 33.42 0.48
N LEU A 738 -47.51 34.34 -0.15
CA LEU A 738 -46.17 34.75 0.30
C LEU A 738 -46.20 35.39 1.70
N LYS A 739 -47.14 36.30 1.95
CA LYS A 739 -47.29 36.98 3.26
C LYS A 739 -47.72 36.03 4.37
N SER A 740 -48.66 35.13 4.11
CA SER A 740 -49.16 34.18 5.12
C SER A 740 -48.08 33.23 5.66
N ARG A 741 -47.01 33.00 4.88
CA ARG A 741 -45.86 32.16 5.26
C ARG A 741 -44.59 32.96 5.60
N GLY A 742 -44.65 34.29 5.61
CA GLY A 742 -43.51 35.16 5.96
C GLY A 742 -42.39 35.21 4.91
N PHE A 743 -42.70 34.90 3.64
CA PHE A 743 -41.75 35.01 2.52
C PHE A 743 -41.73 36.42 1.93
N PHE A 744 -40.64 36.76 1.24
CA PHE A 744 -40.50 38.09 0.62
C PHE A 744 -41.33 38.21 -0.66
N THR A 745 -41.94 39.39 -0.87
CA THR A 745 -42.89 39.62 -1.98
C THR A 745 -42.28 40.29 -3.21
N HIS A 746 -41.07 40.84 -3.11
CA HIS A 746 -40.43 41.57 -4.21
C HIS A 746 -39.75 40.63 -5.23
N ALA A 747 -39.97 40.88 -6.52
CA ALA A 747 -39.37 40.11 -7.62
C ALA A 747 -37.82 40.15 -7.65
N SER A 748 -37.19 41.14 -7.03
CA SER A 748 -35.73 41.25 -6.91
C SER A 748 -35.11 40.07 -6.15
N TRP A 749 -35.86 39.42 -5.26
CA TRP A 749 -35.38 38.28 -4.47
C TRP A 749 -35.00 37.06 -5.32
N TYR A 750 -35.53 36.93 -6.54
CA TYR A 750 -35.09 35.91 -7.47
C TYR A 750 -33.60 36.06 -7.80
N TRP A 751 -33.19 37.26 -8.23
CA TRP A 751 -31.79 37.53 -8.62
C TRP A 751 -30.86 37.57 -7.40
N ILE A 752 -31.36 38.01 -6.24
CA ILE A 752 -30.63 37.91 -4.98
C ILE A 752 -30.36 36.44 -4.63
N GLY A 753 -31.34 35.56 -4.81
CA GLY A 753 -31.17 34.13 -4.60
C GLY A 753 -30.12 33.50 -5.52
N VAL A 754 -30.21 33.79 -6.82
CA VAL A 754 -29.21 33.35 -7.83
C VAL A 754 -27.79 33.83 -7.46
N GLY A 755 -27.65 35.12 -7.13
CA GLY A 755 -26.37 35.71 -6.76
C GLY A 755 -25.80 35.12 -5.46
N ALA A 756 -26.65 34.92 -4.44
CA ALA A 756 -26.26 34.34 -3.17
C ALA A 756 -25.77 32.90 -3.35
N LEU A 757 -26.52 32.06 -4.07
CA LEU A 757 -26.14 30.66 -4.32
C LEU A 757 -24.82 30.55 -5.08
N LEU A 758 -24.63 31.36 -6.12
CA LEU A 758 -23.36 31.40 -6.86
C LEU A 758 -22.21 31.83 -5.95
N GLY A 759 -22.42 32.81 -5.08
CA GLY A 759 -21.48 33.22 -4.04
C GLY A 759 -21.11 32.07 -3.09
N PHE A 760 -22.10 31.32 -2.61
CA PHE A 760 -21.89 30.15 -1.75
C PHE A 760 -21.13 29.03 -2.47
N VAL A 761 -21.44 28.74 -3.74
CA VAL A 761 -20.70 27.75 -4.54
C VAL A 761 -19.22 28.10 -4.62
N VAL A 762 -18.89 29.36 -4.93
CA VAL A 762 -17.49 29.81 -5.00
C VAL A 762 -16.82 29.77 -3.63
N LEU A 763 -17.49 30.26 -2.58
CA LEU A 763 -16.97 30.29 -1.21
C LEU A 763 -16.65 28.87 -0.70
N LEU A 764 -17.56 27.92 -0.91
CA LEU A 764 -17.39 26.53 -0.47
C LEU A 764 -16.27 25.84 -1.24
N ASN A 765 -16.15 26.04 -2.56
CA ASN A 765 -15.04 25.47 -3.35
C ASN A 765 -13.67 26.06 -2.94
N ILE A 766 -13.60 27.35 -2.59
CA ILE A 766 -12.39 27.95 -2.03
C ILE A 766 -12.08 27.32 -0.67
N THR A 767 -13.08 27.18 0.20
CA THR A 767 -12.92 26.56 1.52
C THR A 767 -12.46 25.12 1.42
N PHE A 768 -13.02 24.34 0.49
CA PHE A 768 -12.58 22.99 0.16
C PHE A 768 -11.11 22.96 -0.27
N THR A 769 -10.70 23.87 -1.15
CA THR A 769 -9.30 23.98 -1.59
C THR A 769 -8.35 24.35 -0.45
N LEU A 770 -8.76 25.27 0.43
CA LEU A 770 -8.00 25.67 1.62
C LEU A 770 -7.90 24.51 2.62
N ALA A 771 -9.00 23.79 2.86
CA ALA A 771 -9.04 22.62 3.73
C ALA A 771 -8.03 21.55 3.25
N LEU A 772 -8.02 21.23 1.95
CA LEU A 772 -7.05 20.29 1.37
C LEU A 772 -5.59 20.77 1.43
N THR A 773 -5.38 22.09 1.45
CA THR A 773 -4.03 22.68 1.49
C THR A 773 -3.44 22.65 2.89
N TYR A 774 -4.23 22.95 3.92
CA TYR A 774 -3.72 23.14 5.29
C TYR A 774 -3.98 21.96 6.23
N LEU A 775 -5.01 21.14 5.98
CA LEU A 775 -5.30 20.00 6.83
C LEU A 775 -4.43 18.80 6.44
N ASN A 776 -3.87 18.13 7.44
CA ASN A 776 -3.15 16.87 7.29
C ASN A 776 -4.07 15.69 7.55
N PRO A 777 -3.69 14.45 7.19
CA PRO A 777 -4.43 13.25 7.59
C PRO A 777 -4.72 13.27 9.10
N LEU A 778 -5.89 12.79 9.53
CA LEU A 778 -6.19 12.67 10.96
C LEU A 778 -5.17 11.75 11.63
N GLU A 779 -4.57 12.22 12.73
CA GLU A 779 -3.55 11.49 13.46
C GLU A 779 -4.04 10.10 13.84
N LYS A 780 -3.23 9.10 13.48
CA LYS A 780 -3.45 7.71 13.92
C LYS A 780 -2.89 7.58 15.32
N PRO A 781 -3.60 6.93 16.27
CA PRO A 781 -3.10 6.73 17.61
C PRO A 781 -1.76 5.97 17.54
N ARG A 782 -0.68 6.66 17.93
CA ARG A 782 0.68 6.10 18.00
C ARG A 782 0.73 5.00 19.07
N ALA A 783 1.63 4.04 18.88
CA ALA A 783 1.73 2.82 19.69
C ALA A 783 1.72 3.11 21.21
N VAL A 784 0.88 2.36 21.93
CA VAL A 784 0.73 2.45 23.38
C VAL A 784 1.96 1.83 24.04
N ILE A 785 2.78 2.63 24.73
CA ILE A 785 3.87 2.11 25.55
C ILE A 785 3.28 1.56 26.85
N SER A 786 3.55 0.28 27.15
CA SER A 786 3.16 -0.33 28.42
C SER A 786 4.07 0.15 29.56
N ASN A 787 3.45 0.49 30.70
CA ASN A 787 4.17 0.84 31.92
C ASN A 787 4.89 -0.39 32.46
N LYS A 788 6.19 -0.60 32.15
CA LYS A 788 7.17 -1.25 33.06
C LYS A 788 8.64 -1.37 32.62
N SER A 789 9.12 -0.79 31.51
CA SER A 789 10.55 -1.00 31.15
C SER A 789 11.58 -0.13 31.88
N HIS A 790 11.18 0.91 32.63
CA HIS A 790 12.13 1.78 33.33
C HIS A 790 11.63 2.12 34.74
N GLY A 791 12.05 1.35 35.74
CA GLY A 791 11.72 1.63 37.14
C GLY A 791 12.15 0.54 38.13
N ASN A 792 13.46 0.34 38.26
CA ASN A 792 14.19 0.05 39.51
C ASN A 792 15.56 -0.55 39.19
N ASN A 793 16.55 0.31 38.95
CA ASN A 793 17.97 -0.06 38.97
C ASN A 793 18.80 1.10 39.53
N LYS A 794 18.43 1.55 40.74
CA LYS A 794 19.33 2.33 41.60
C LYS A 794 19.22 1.82 43.03
N HIS A 795 20.37 1.38 43.54
CA HIS A 795 20.68 0.90 44.88
C HIS A 795 20.14 -0.48 45.29
N LYS A 796 21.02 -1.50 45.18
CA LYS A 796 21.57 -2.22 46.34
C LYS A 796 22.63 -3.23 45.87
N ASP A 797 23.88 -2.81 45.94
CA ASP A 797 25.02 -3.73 46.02
C ASP A 797 25.37 -3.94 47.49
N LYS A 798 25.39 -5.22 47.89
CA LYS A 798 26.33 -5.92 48.79
C LYS A 798 25.67 -6.89 49.77
N THR A 799 26.20 -8.13 49.69
CA THR A 799 26.38 -9.18 50.72
C THR A 799 25.16 -9.83 51.35
N LEU A 800 24.89 -11.11 51.01
CA LEU A 800 25.25 -12.30 51.83
C LEU A 800 24.68 -13.60 51.24
N GLU A 801 25.38 -14.69 51.58
CA GLU A 801 25.35 -16.07 51.09
C GLU A 801 24.03 -16.86 51.25
N ASP A 802 23.95 -17.94 50.46
CA ASP A 802 23.25 -19.23 50.62
C ASP A 802 22.22 -19.41 51.76
N ILE A 803 21.04 -19.94 51.39
CA ILE A 803 20.43 -21.19 51.91
C ILE A 803 19.01 -21.30 51.32
N GLY A 804 18.69 -22.47 50.75
CA GLY A 804 17.38 -22.78 50.19
C GLY A 804 16.29 -23.03 51.24
N LEU A 805 15.05 -22.68 50.89
CA LEU A 805 13.79 -23.40 51.13
C LEU A 805 12.60 -22.49 50.77
N PRO A 806 11.51 -23.00 50.17
CA PRO A 806 10.38 -22.19 49.73
C PRO A 806 9.27 -22.18 50.79
N LEU A 807 8.91 -21.01 51.32
CA LEU A 807 7.70 -20.84 52.12
C LEU A 807 7.05 -19.48 51.85
N THR A 808 5.83 -19.57 51.31
CA THR A 808 4.61 -18.81 51.64
C THR A 808 4.75 -17.50 52.42
N LEU A 809 4.07 -16.43 51.96
CA LEU A 809 3.23 -15.60 52.82
C LEU A 809 2.20 -14.80 51.99
N ALA A 810 0.95 -14.88 52.43
CA ALA A 810 -0.23 -14.21 51.90
C ALA A 810 -0.45 -12.86 52.59
N GLU A 811 -1.07 -11.89 51.90
CA GLU A 811 -1.75 -10.75 52.53
C GLU A 811 -3.10 -10.43 51.88
N LYS A 812 -4.15 -10.89 52.60
CA LYS A 812 -5.38 -10.21 53.05
C LYS A 812 -6.21 -9.37 52.06
N ALA A 813 -7.39 -9.90 51.74
CA ALA A 813 -8.63 -9.13 51.52
C ALA A 813 -9.68 -9.55 52.58
N PRO A 814 -10.62 -8.67 52.97
CA PRO A 814 -11.39 -8.84 54.21
C PRO A 814 -12.60 -9.78 54.07
N SER A 815 -12.91 -10.36 55.22
CA SER A 815 -13.97 -11.30 55.58
C SER A 815 -15.41 -10.84 55.29
N GLY A 816 -16.22 -11.77 54.81
CA GLY A 816 -17.67 -11.79 54.91
C GLY A 816 -18.16 -13.24 54.85
N ASN A 817 -18.52 -13.80 56.01
CA ASN A 817 -19.00 -15.16 56.22
C ASN A 817 -20.31 -15.45 55.47
N ILE A 818 -20.53 -16.70 55.07
CA ILE A 818 -21.62 -17.57 55.59
C ILE A 818 -21.40 -19.00 55.08
N GLU A 819 -21.56 -19.93 56.03
CA GLU A 819 -21.34 -21.38 56.02
C GLU A 819 -22.29 -22.15 55.07
N ILE A 820 -21.92 -23.38 54.69
CA ILE A 820 -22.52 -24.63 55.20
C ILE A 820 -22.02 -25.85 54.39
N ASP A 821 -21.38 -26.74 55.16
CA ASP A 821 -21.32 -28.20 55.16
C ASP A 821 -20.93 -29.10 53.97
N CYS A 822 -20.08 -30.03 54.39
CA CYS A 822 -19.45 -31.15 53.72
C CYS A 822 -20.30 -32.42 53.87
N HIS A 823 -20.10 -33.41 52.98
CA HIS A 823 -20.07 -34.85 53.34
C HIS A 823 -19.33 -35.60 52.21
N ALA A 824 -18.08 -36.05 52.44
CA ALA A 824 -17.68 -37.44 52.82
C ALA A 824 -17.77 -38.43 51.63
N SER A 825 -16.83 -39.32 51.29
CA SER A 825 -15.72 -40.04 51.96
C SER A 825 -14.96 -40.83 50.85
N VAL A 826 -13.64 -40.72 50.60
CA VAL A 826 -12.47 -41.37 51.24
C VAL A 826 -12.48 -42.92 51.25
N ARG A 827 -11.65 -43.59 50.40
CA ARG A 827 -10.57 -44.59 50.73
C ARG A 827 -9.94 -45.34 49.50
N PRO A 828 -8.73 -45.97 49.60
CA PRO A 828 -7.53 -45.50 48.87
C PRO A 828 -6.60 -46.60 48.24
N LYS A 829 -5.41 -46.16 47.78
CA LYS A 829 -4.14 -46.87 47.43
C LYS A 829 -3.99 -47.25 45.94
N ALA A 830 -2.84 -47.12 45.28
CA ALA A 830 -1.44 -47.04 45.75
C ALA A 830 -0.56 -46.17 44.82
N VAL A 831 0.56 -45.72 45.39
CA VAL A 831 1.63 -44.90 44.82
C VAL A 831 2.47 -45.67 43.81
N VAL A 832 2.76 -45.04 42.65
CA VAL A 832 4.06 -45.16 41.98
C VAL A 832 4.44 -43.75 41.51
N GLU A 833 5.40 -43.14 42.21
CA GLU A 833 6.11 -41.96 41.76
C GLU A 833 7.03 -42.35 40.59
N SER A 834 6.84 -41.70 39.44
CA SER A 834 7.92 -41.54 38.46
C SER A 834 8.06 -40.06 38.18
N SER A 835 9.26 -39.57 38.44
CA SER A 835 9.75 -38.23 38.15
C SER A 835 9.71 -37.97 36.64
N HIS A 836 8.66 -37.30 36.17
CA HIS A 836 8.68 -36.62 34.89
C HIS A 836 8.38 -35.13 35.11
N SER A 837 9.28 -34.30 34.60
CA SER A 837 9.10 -32.86 34.35
C SER A 837 7.64 -32.56 34.03
N ARG A 838 7.01 -31.66 34.79
CA ARG A 838 5.63 -31.20 34.53
C ARG A 838 5.52 -30.75 33.07
N LYS A 839 5.00 -31.60 32.19
CA LYS A 839 4.46 -31.17 30.89
C LYS A 839 3.37 -30.16 31.24
N ARG A 840 3.50 -28.92 30.76
CA ARG A 840 2.49 -27.86 30.93
C ARG A 840 1.22 -28.32 30.18
N GLY A 841 0.34 -29.02 30.87
CA GLY A 841 -0.96 -29.43 30.32
C GLY A 841 -1.94 -28.26 30.38
N MET A 842 -2.75 -28.09 29.34
CA MET A 842 -3.73 -27.00 29.28
C MET A 842 -4.88 -27.21 30.27
N VAL A 843 -5.45 -26.12 30.81
CA VAL A 843 -6.57 -26.16 31.76
C VAL A 843 -7.81 -26.87 31.18
N LEU A 844 -8.04 -26.74 29.87
CA LEU A 844 -9.10 -27.46 29.18
C LEU A 844 -8.54 -28.70 28.46
N PRO A 845 -9.12 -29.90 28.69
CA PRO A 845 -8.68 -31.11 28.01
C PRO A 845 -9.03 -31.03 26.51
N PHE A 846 -8.17 -31.62 25.68
CA PHE A 846 -8.43 -31.84 24.26
C PHE A 846 -7.92 -33.23 23.87
N VAL A 847 -8.47 -33.79 22.78
CA VAL A 847 -8.06 -35.10 22.25
C VAL A 847 -7.19 -34.87 21.00
N PRO A 848 -5.93 -35.35 20.98
CA PRO A 848 -5.09 -35.29 19.79
C PRO A 848 -5.70 -36.11 18.63
N HIS A 849 -5.81 -35.51 17.43
CA HIS A 849 -6.40 -36.15 16.24
C HIS A 849 -5.41 -36.18 15.07
N SER A 850 -5.29 -37.31 14.39
CA SER A 850 -4.55 -37.43 13.14
C SER A 850 -5.45 -37.13 11.93
N LEU A 851 -4.91 -36.54 10.87
CA LEU A 851 -5.62 -36.30 9.62
C LEU A 851 -4.95 -37.08 8.50
N CYS A 852 -5.69 -37.92 7.79
CA CYS A 852 -5.19 -38.66 6.62
C CYS A 852 -6.02 -38.29 5.40
N PHE A 853 -5.39 -38.17 4.25
CA PHE A 853 -6.06 -37.94 2.97
C PHE A 853 -5.45 -38.80 1.87
N ASP A 854 -6.29 -39.36 1.01
CA ASP A 854 -5.90 -40.26 -0.08
C ASP A 854 -6.45 -39.73 -1.42
N ARG A 855 -5.55 -39.54 -2.37
CA ARG A 855 -5.81 -39.17 -3.78
C ARG A 855 -6.74 -37.98 -3.94
N ILE A 856 -6.48 -36.91 -3.20
CA ILE A 856 -7.24 -35.67 -3.28
C ILE A 856 -7.00 -35.00 -4.63
N THR A 857 -8.08 -34.81 -5.38
CA THR A 857 -8.11 -34.09 -6.66
C THR A 857 -9.10 -32.94 -6.53
N TYR A 858 -8.68 -31.76 -6.96
CA TYR A 858 -9.52 -30.56 -6.94
C TYR A 858 -9.54 -29.92 -8.32
N SER A 859 -10.74 -29.72 -8.85
CA SER A 859 -10.96 -29.10 -10.16
C SER A 859 -11.99 -27.98 -10.10
N VAL A 860 -11.81 -26.98 -10.96
CA VAL A 860 -12.71 -25.82 -11.10
C VAL A 860 -13.10 -25.70 -12.57
N ASP A 861 -14.29 -25.16 -12.85
CA ASP A 861 -14.69 -24.89 -14.23
C ASP A 861 -13.71 -23.91 -14.91
N MET A 862 -13.44 -24.13 -16.20
CA MET A 862 -12.49 -23.29 -16.94
C MET A 862 -12.95 -21.82 -17.00
N PRO A 863 -12.09 -20.86 -16.58
CA PRO A 863 -12.40 -19.43 -16.68
C PRO A 863 -12.67 -19.01 -18.12
N GLN A 864 -13.64 -18.11 -18.34
CA GLN A 864 -14.02 -17.64 -19.68
C GLN A 864 -12.84 -17.01 -20.45
N GLU A 865 -11.91 -16.37 -19.74
CA GLU A 865 -10.70 -15.76 -20.29
C GLU A 865 -9.78 -16.79 -20.97
N MET A 866 -9.64 -17.99 -20.39
CA MET A 866 -8.80 -19.06 -20.96
C MET A 866 -9.53 -19.85 -22.06
N LYS A 867 -10.86 -19.98 -21.99
CA LYS A 867 -11.65 -20.51 -23.11
C LYS A 867 -11.50 -19.64 -24.37
N ASN A 868 -11.46 -18.32 -24.20
CA ASN A 868 -11.22 -17.38 -25.29
C ASN A 868 -9.79 -17.45 -25.88
N GLN A 869 -8.83 -17.99 -25.12
CA GLN A 869 -7.45 -18.25 -25.56
C GLN A 869 -7.27 -19.62 -26.25
N GLY A 870 -8.36 -20.36 -26.49
CA GLY A 870 -8.35 -21.59 -27.28
C GLY A 870 -8.15 -22.89 -26.48
N VAL A 871 -8.27 -22.87 -25.15
CA VAL A 871 -8.19 -24.09 -24.33
C VAL A 871 -9.49 -24.89 -24.44
N THR A 872 -9.40 -26.15 -24.88
CA THR A 872 -10.53 -27.03 -25.19
C THR A 872 -11.07 -27.81 -24.00
N GLU A 873 -10.35 -27.83 -22.88
CA GLU A 873 -10.79 -28.51 -21.66
C GLU A 873 -11.92 -27.75 -20.95
N ASP A 874 -12.85 -28.46 -20.32
CA ASP A 874 -13.96 -27.83 -19.58
C ASP A 874 -13.62 -27.54 -18.10
N ARG A 875 -12.63 -28.25 -17.55
CA ARG A 875 -12.24 -28.14 -16.13
C ARG A 875 -10.74 -27.94 -15.98
N LEU A 876 -10.36 -26.96 -15.17
CA LEU A 876 -8.99 -26.74 -14.73
C LEU A 876 -8.73 -27.57 -13.46
N VAL A 877 -7.84 -28.56 -13.56
CA VAL A 877 -7.42 -29.38 -12.42
C VAL A 877 -6.26 -28.71 -11.68
N LEU A 878 -6.49 -28.31 -10.43
CA LEU A 878 -5.52 -27.58 -9.60
C LEU A 878 -4.73 -28.51 -8.67
N LEU A 879 -5.35 -29.57 -8.13
CA LEU A 879 -4.68 -30.61 -7.35
C LEU A 879 -4.85 -31.94 -8.06
N LYS A 880 -3.77 -32.72 -8.21
CA LYS A 880 -3.76 -33.98 -8.95
C LYS A 880 -3.37 -35.14 -8.03
N GLY A 881 -4.36 -35.81 -7.44
CA GLY A 881 -4.19 -37.07 -6.70
C GLY A 881 -3.19 -37.01 -5.53
N VAL A 882 -3.31 -36.01 -4.66
CA VAL A 882 -2.39 -35.81 -3.52
C VAL A 882 -2.80 -36.67 -2.31
N SER A 883 -1.85 -37.34 -1.69
CA SER A 883 -2.03 -38.19 -0.51
C SER A 883 -1.13 -37.72 0.65
N GLY A 884 -1.45 -38.11 1.88
CA GLY A 884 -0.63 -37.76 3.03
C GLY A 884 -1.33 -37.96 4.37
N ALA A 885 -0.55 -37.83 5.44
CA ALA A 885 -1.05 -37.91 6.80
C ALA A 885 -0.36 -36.89 7.71
N PHE A 886 -1.12 -36.29 8.62
CA PHE A 886 -0.63 -35.38 9.66
C PHE A 886 -0.82 -36.02 11.02
N ARG A 887 0.25 -36.05 11.80
CA ARG A 887 0.32 -36.73 13.09
C ARG A 887 0.30 -35.72 14.25
N PRO A 888 -0.31 -36.05 15.39
CA PRO A 888 -0.27 -35.19 16.56
C PRO A 888 1.14 -35.04 17.14
N GLY A 889 1.46 -33.83 17.62
CA GLY A 889 2.77 -33.52 18.21
C GLY A 889 3.92 -33.34 17.21
N ILE A 890 3.61 -33.32 15.92
CA ILE A 890 4.55 -33.08 14.81
C ILE A 890 4.19 -31.75 14.15
N LEU A 891 5.21 -30.96 13.78
CA LEU A 891 5.03 -29.72 13.02
C LEU A 891 5.24 -29.99 11.53
N THR A 892 4.15 -30.11 10.77
CA THR A 892 4.20 -30.37 9.33
C THR A 892 4.21 -29.05 8.54
N ALA A 893 5.10 -28.93 7.54
CA ALA A 893 5.20 -27.76 6.67
C ALA A 893 4.93 -28.09 5.21
N LEU A 894 3.88 -27.50 4.64
CA LEU A 894 3.58 -27.57 3.21
C LEU A 894 4.37 -26.51 2.46
N MET A 895 5.26 -26.95 1.58
CA MET A 895 6.12 -26.07 0.80
C MET A 895 6.20 -26.51 -0.66
N GLY A 896 6.51 -25.55 -1.52
CA GLY A 896 6.52 -25.69 -2.97
C GLY A 896 6.53 -24.30 -3.61
N VAL A 897 6.76 -24.23 -4.92
CA VAL A 897 6.79 -22.96 -5.66
C VAL A 897 5.46 -22.20 -5.56
N SER A 898 5.49 -20.87 -5.77
CA SER A 898 4.26 -20.07 -5.80
C SER A 898 3.33 -20.57 -6.89
N GLY A 899 2.03 -20.70 -6.60
CA GLY A 899 1.06 -21.25 -7.55
C GLY A 899 0.98 -22.79 -7.61
N ALA A 900 1.79 -23.54 -6.85
CA ALA A 900 1.75 -25.01 -6.81
C ALA A 900 0.49 -25.63 -6.17
N GLY A 901 -0.44 -24.82 -5.65
CA GLY A 901 -1.68 -25.30 -5.01
C GLY A 901 -1.60 -25.55 -3.50
N LYS A 902 -0.58 -25.03 -2.79
CA LYS A 902 -0.40 -25.18 -1.33
C LYS A 902 -1.61 -24.72 -0.51
N THR A 903 -2.00 -23.45 -0.66
CA THR A 903 -3.19 -22.88 0.00
C THR A 903 -4.45 -23.58 -0.47
N THR A 904 -4.53 -23.99 -1.73
CA THR A 904 -5.66 -24.78 -2.25
C THR A 904 -5.79 -26.12 -1.52
N LEU A 905 -4.69 -26.85 -1.30
CA LEU A 905 -4.69 -28.10 -0.54
C LEU A 905 -5.09 -27.85 0.92
N LEU A 906 -4.49 -26.85 1.57
CA LEU A 906 -4.82 -26.49 2.94
C LEU A 906 -6.30 -26.12 3.10
N ASP A 907 -6.87 -25.36 2.17
CA ASP A 907 -8.29 -24.99 2.16
C ASP A 907 -9.23 -26.18 1.95
N VAL A 908 -8.86 -27.14 1.08
CA VAL A 908 -9.62 -28.37 0.85
C VAL A 908 -9.62 -29.24 2.12
N LEU A 909 -8.45 -29.40 2.75
CA LEU A 909 -8.31 -30.17 4.00
C LEU A 909 -9.04 -29.50 5.18
N ALA A 910 -8.99 -28.18 5.28
CA ALA A 910 -9.76 -27.39 6.25
C ALA A 910 -11.28 -27.40 5.95
N GLY A 911 -11.68 -27.73 4.72
CA GLY A 911 -13.09 -27.74 4.29
C GLY A 911 -13.66 -26.34 4.03
N ARG A 912 -12.82 -25.40 3.61
CA ARG A 912 -13.20 -24.02 3.29
C ARG A 912 -13.58 -23.81 1.82
N LYS A 913 -13.15 -24.70 0.91
CA LYS A 913 -13.59 -24.65 -0.50
C LYS A 913 -15.02 -25.17 -0.63
N THR A 914 -15.96 -24.27 -0.90
CA THR A 914 -17.37 -24.58 -1.17
C THR A 914 -17.70 -24.69 -2.66
N GLY A 915 -16.81 -24.19 -3.54
CA GLY A 915 -16.94 -24.31 -5.00
C GLY A 915 -15.86 -25.22 -5.62
N GLY A 916 -16.13 -25.72 -6.82
CA GLY A 916 -15.29 -26.72 -7.50
C GLY A 916 -15.63 -28.16 -7.10
N TYR A 917 -15.00 -29.12 -7.77
CA TYR A 917 -15.20 -30.56 -7.54
C TYR A 917 -14.03 -31.12 -6.76
N ILE A 918 -14.30 -31.69 -5.59
CA ILE A 918 -13.33 -32.38 -4.73
C ILE A 918 -13.56 -33.88 -4.87
N GLU A 919 -12.54 -34.61 -5.31
CA GLU A 919 -12.52 -36.07 -5.39
C GLU A 919 -11.41 -36.61 -4.45
N GLY A 920 -11.57 -37.83 -3.95
CA GLY A 920 -10.66 -38.47 -2.98
C GLY A 920 -11.28 -38.62 -1.58
N ASN A 921 -10.50 -39.12 -0.63
CA ASN A 921 -10.97 -39.45 0.72
C ASN A 921 -10.21 -38.67 1.80
N ILE A 922 -10.93 -38.05 2.75
CA ILE A 922 -10.34 -37.41 3.93
C ILE A 922 -10.85 -38.11 5.21
N ARG A 923 -9.94 -38.56 6.06
CA ARG A 923 -10.23 -39.25 7.33
C ARG A 923 -9.58 -38.53 8.52
N VAL A 924 -10.32 -38.42 9.63
CA VAL A 924 -9.84 -37.87 10.91
C VAL A 924 -9.82 -39.01 11.93
N SER A 925 -8.64 -39.36 12.45
CA SER A 925 -8.46 -40.51 13.35
C SER A 925 -9.09 -41.82 12.83
N GLY A 926 -9.08 -42.03 11.51
CA GLY A 926 -9.66 -43.20 10.85
C GLY A 926 -11.14 -43.06 10.44
N TYR A 927 -11.85 -42.04 10.92
CA TYR A 927 -13.26 -41.80 10.57
C TYR A 927 -13.41 -40.85 9.37
N PRO A 928 -14.42 -41.03 8.50
CA PRO A 928 -14.63 -40.11 7.38
C PRO A 928 -14.98 -38.70 7.86
N LYS A 929 -14.39 -37.69 7.23
CA LYS A 929 -14.61 -36.27 7.56
C LYS A 929 -16.09 -35.88 7.32
N LYS A 930 -16.77 -35.42 8.38
CA LYS A 930 -18.08 -34.77 8.29
C LYS A 930 -17.91 -33.26 8.39
N GLN A 931 -18.30 -32.54 7.34
CA GLN A 931 -18.01 -31.11 7.22
C GLN A 931 -18.66 -30.25 8.33
N GLU A 932 -19.87 -30.59 8.76
CA GLU A 932 -20.63 -29.83 9.77
C GLU A 932 -19.98 -29.80 11.15
N THR A 933 -19.37 -30.90 11.58
CA THR A 933 -18.75 -31.02 12.91
C THR A 933 -17.25 -30.74 12.89
N TYR A 934 -16.60 -30.87 11.73
CA TYR A 934 -15.16 -30.70 11.57
C TYR A 934 -14.67 -29.30 11.93
N ALA A 935 -15.47 -28.27 11.67
CA ALA A 935 -15.14 -26.88 12.00
C ALA A 935 -14.99 -26.62 13.51
N ARG A 936 -15.50 -27.50 14.39
CA ARG A 936 -15.35 -27.36 15.86
C ARG A 936 -14.04 -27.92 16.40
N ILE A 937 -13.42 -28.86 15.68
CA ILE A 937 -12.19 -29.55 16.09
C ILE A 937 -10.95 -29.03 15.34
N SER A 938 -11.16 -28.22 14.31
CA SER A 938 -10.11 -27.59 13.50
C SER A 938 -10.10 -26.06 13.68
N GLY A 939 -8.92 -25.48 13.83
CA GLY A 939 -8.67 -24.05 13.76
C GLY A 939 -7.96 -23.69 12.46
N TYR A 940 -8.20 -22.49 11.94
CA TYR A 940 -7.56 -22.03 10.70
C TYR A 940 -7.08 -20.59 10.86
N CYS A 941 -5.77 -20.38 10.74
CA CYS A 941 -5.17 -19.05 10.69
C CYS A 941 -5.01 -18.64 9.23
N GLU A 942 -5.73 -17.59 8.81
CA GLU A 942 -5.64 -17.04 7.46
C GLU A 942 -4.33 -16.25 7.26
N GLN A 943 -3.92 -16.11 5.99
CA GLN A 943 -2.76 -15.31 5.61
C GLN A 943 -2.92 -13.83 6.00
N ASN A 944 -4.14 -13.29 5.92
CA ASN A 944 -4.45 -11.91 6.31
C ASN A 944 -5.00 -11.86 7.73
N ASP A 945 -4.40 -11.02 8.59
CA ASP A 945 -4.81 -10.88 9.98
C ASP A 945 -5.99 -9.91 10.13
N ILE A 946 -7.22 -10.44 10.03
CA ILE A 946 -8.45 -9.65 10.13
C ILE A 946 -8.92 -9.61 11.57
N HIS A 947 -8.86 -8.41 12.18
CA HIS A 947 -9.32 -8.17 13.55
C HIS A 947 -10.05 -6.84 13.65
N SER A 948 -10.97 -6.73 14.62
CA SER A 948 -11.63 -5.46 14.93
C SER A 948 -10.63 -4.45 15.51
N PRO A 949 -10.39 -3.29 14.87
CA PRO A 949 -9.29 -2.40 15.23
C PRO A 949 -9.46 -1.67 16.57
N HIS A 950 -10.70 -1.52 17.04
CA HIS A 950 -11.03 -0.74 18.25
C HIS A 950 -11.12 -1.59 19.52
N VAL A 951 -10.78 -2.88 19.44
CA VAL A 951 -10.86 -3.84 20.56
C VAL A 951 -9.45 -4.09 21.11
N THR A 952 -9.34 -4.42 22.40
CA THR A 952 -8.05 -4.83 23.01
C THR A 952 -7.74 -6.30 22.77
N VAL A 953 -6.46 -6.68 22.85
CA VAL A 953 -6.01 -8.09 22.76
C VAL A 953 -6.85 -9.02 23.65
N TYR A 954 -7.05 -8.64 24.91
CA TYR A 954 -7.81 -9.45 25.86
C TYR A 954 -9.30 -9.55 25.50
N GLU A 955 -9.92 -8.47 25.06
CA GLU A 955 -11.33 -8.46 24.64
C GLU A 955 -11.54 -9.31 23.38
N SER A 956 -10.60 -9.30 22.43
CA SER A 956 -10.63 -10.17 21.25
C SER A 956 -10.63 -11.66 21.62
N LEU A 957 -9.75 -12.05 22.55
CA LEU A 957 -9.69 -13.44 23.04
C LEU A 957 -10.94 -13.81 23.84
N LEU A 958 -11.42 -12.92 24.70
CA LEU A 958 -12.63 -13.13 25.49
C LEU A 958 -13.87 -13.32 24.61
N TYR A 959 -14.00 -12.49 23.56
CA TYR A 959 -15.10 -12.58 22.61
C TYR A 959 -15.05 -13.88 21.80
N SER A 960 -13.87 -14.30 21.33
CA SER A 960 -13.69 -15.60 20.65
C SER A 960 -14.07 -16.77 21.58
N ALA A 961 -13.64 -16.71 22.84
CA ALA A 961 -13.96 -17.72 23.86
C ALA A 961 -15.46 -17.85 24.08
N TRP A 962 -16.21 -16.74 24.09
CA TRP A 962 -17.65 -16.73 24.27
C TRP A 962 -18.41 -17.38 23.12
N LEU A 963 -17.91 -17.26 21.90
CA LEU A 963 -18.58 -17.79 20.72
C LEU A 963 -18.25 -19.26 20.45
N ARG A 964 -17.05 -19.72 20.81
CA ARG A 964 -16.53 -21.03 20.37
C ARG A 964 -16.45 -22.10 21.48
N LEU A 965 -16.34 -21.71 22.76
CA LEU A 965 -16.32 -22.69 23.85
C LEU A 965 -17.73 -23.16 24.23
N SER A 966 -17.83 -24.39 24.76
CA SER A 966 -19.09 -24.95 25.26
C SER A 966 -19.70 -24.05 26.35
N PRO A 967 -21.04 -23.88 26.40
CA PRO A 967 -21.71 -23.13 27.46
C PRO A 967 -21.49 -23.72 28.86
N GLU A 968 -21.08 -24.99 28.95
CA GLU A 968 -20.75 -25.69 30.20
C GLU A 968 -19.47 -25.18 30.87
N VAL A 969 -18.63 -24.43 30.15
CA VAL A 969 -17.38 -23.88 30.70
C VAL A 969 -17.66 -22.63 31.53
N ASN A 970 -17.43 -22.74 32.84
CA ASN A 970 -17.54 -21.64 33.80
C ASN A 970 -16.73 -20.40 33.40
N SER A 971 -17.23 -19.21 33.76
CA SER A 971 -16.58 -17.93 33.46
C SER A 971 -15.16 -17.83 34.04
N GLU A 972 -14.93 -18.39 35.24
CA GLU A 972 -13.61 -18.42 35.88
C GLU A 972 -12.63 -19.32 35.12
N THR A 973 -13.04 -20.54 34.77
CA THR A 973 -12.25 -21.46 33.95
C THR A 973 -11.91 -20.86 32.60
N ARG A 974 -12.87 -20.15 31.99
CA ARG A 974 -12.67 -19.43 30.72
C ARG A 974 -11.61 -18.34 30.84
N LYS A 975 -11.63 -17.55 31.92
CA LYS A 975 -10.61 -16.51 32.15
C LYS A 975 -9.24 -17.12 32.38
N MET A 976 -9.14 -18.18 33.20
CA MET A 976 -7.88 -18.90 33.42
C MET A 976 -7.30 -19.45 32.12
N PHE A 977 -8.14 -20.02 31.26
CA PHE A 977 -7.75 -20.51 29.95
C PHE A 977 -7.23 -19.40 29.03
N ILE A 978 -7.86 -18.22 29.04
CA ILE A 978 -7.39 -17.06 28.26
C ILE A 978 -6.02 -16.58 28.77
N GLU A 979 -5.78 -16.54 30.09
CA GLU A 979 -4.45 -16.19 30.63
C GLU A 979 -3.38 -17.19 30.18
N GLU A 980 -3.69 -18.48 30.20
CA GLU A 980 -2.78 -19.52 29.75
C GLU A 980 -2.45 -19.39 28.25
N VAL A 981 -3.46 -19.14 27.41
CA VAL A 981 -3.25 -18.88 25.97
C VAL A 981 -2.40 -17.62 25.75
N MET A 982 -2.65 -16.54 26.50
CA MET A 982 -1.82 -15.32 26.41
C MET A 982 -0.37 -15.56 26.86
N GLU A 983 -0.14 -16.46 27.82
CA GLU A 983 1.21 -16.87 28.23
C GLU A 983 1.90 -17.71 27.15
N LEU A 984 1.21 -18.71 26.58
CA LEU A 984 1.76 -19.58 25.52
C LEU A 984 2.22 -18.80 24.29
N VAL A 985 1.48 -17.75 23.92
CA VAL A 985 1.77 -16.89 22.77
C VAL A 985 2.55 -15.62 23.16
N GLU A 986 3.01 -15.50 24.41
CA GLU A 986 3.81 -14.37 24.91
C GLU A 986 3.13 -12.97 24.72
N LEU A 987 1.80 -12.88 24.81
CA LEU A 987 1.02 -11.64 24.63
C LEU A 987 0.65 -10.92 25.95
N ASN A 988 1.06 -11.44 27.11
CA ASN A 988 0.73 -10.90 28.43
C ASN A 988 1.00 -9.38 28.59
N PHE A 989 2.10 -8.89 28.01
CA PHE A 989 2.48 -7.47 28.08
C PHE A 989 1.57 -6.54 27.25
N LEU A 990 0.85 -7.09 26.28
CA LEU A 990 0.01 -6.38 25.32
C LEU A 990 -1.49 -6.55 25.61
N ARG A 991 -1.84 -7.13 26.77
CA ARG A 991 -3.23 -7.40 27.17
C ARG A 991 -4.21 -6.25 26.93
N LYS A 992 -3.80 -5.03 27.27
CA LYS A 992 -4.61 -3.80 27.15
C LYS A 992 -4.26 -2.96 25.92
N ALA A 993 -3.39 -3.45 25.05
CA ALA A 993 -3.08 -2.79 23.79
C ALA A 993 -4.28 -2.97 22.84
N LEU A 994 -4.60 -1.92 22.09
CA LEU A 994 -5.57 -2.01 20.99
C LEU A 994 -4.97 -2.79 19.85
N VAL A 995 -5.81 -3.58 19.20
CA VAL A 995 -5.42 -4.28 17.98
C VAL A 995 -5.05 -3.29 16.88
N GLY A 996 -5.86 -2.24 16.68
CA GLY A 996 -5.63 -1.17 15.71
C GLY A 996 -5.74 -1.63 14.25
N LEU A 997 -5.62 -0.67 13.32
CA LEU A 997 -5.65 -0.94 11.88
C LEU A 997 -4.30 -1.49 11.37
N PRO A 998 -4.29 -2.55 10.53
CA PRO A 998 -3.07 -3.14 9.98
C PRO A 998 -2.13 -2.10 9.36
N GLY A 999 -0.84 -2.15 9.71
CA GLY A 999 0.18 -1.23 9.21
C GLY A 999 0.06 0.22 9.68
N MET A 1000 -1.02 0.61 10.35
CA MET A 1000 -1.32 2.01 10.65
C MET A 1000 -1.24 2.34 12.14
N SER A 1001 -1.75 1.47 13.01
CA SER A 1001 -1.86 1.72 14.45
C SER A 1001 -2.08 0.42 15.24
N GLY A 1002 -1.85 0.46 16.55
CA GLY A 1002 -2.09 -0.67 17.45
C GLY A 1002 -0.93 -1.67 17.49
N LEU A 1003 -1.22 -2.94 17.31
CA LEU A 1003 -0.25 -4.04 17.36
C LEU A 1003 0.65 -4.06 16.12
N SER A 1004 1.92 -4.44 16.31
CA SER A 1004 2.81 -4.76 15.19
C SER A 1004 2.28 -5.96 14.39
N THR A 1005 2.78 -6.16 13.17
CA THR A 1005 2.42 -7.32 12.32
C THR A 1005 2.67 -8.64 13.06
N GLU A 1006 3.83 -8.77 13.70
CA GLU A 1006 4.23 -9.89 14.55
C GLU A 1006 3.25 -10.15 15.70
N GLN A 1007 2.91 -9.10 16.46
CA GLN A 1007 1.98 -9.19 17.59
C GLN A 1007 0.57 -9.54 17.12
N ARG A 1008 0.18 -9.06 15.94
CA ARG A 1008 -1.12 -9.34 15.33
C ARG A 1008 -1.20 -10.78 14.83
N LYS A 1009 -0.16 -11.31 14.19
CA LYS A 1009 -0.05 -12.73 13.82
C LYS A 1009 -0.21 -13.64 15.03
N ARG A 1010 0.50 -13.31 16.12
CA ARG A 1010 0.34 -13.96 17.42
C ARG A 1010 -1.08 -13.87 17.96
N LEU A 1011 -1.74 -12.71 17.83
CA LEU A 1011 -3.15 -12.57 18.21
C LEU A 1011 -4.07 -13.47 17.37
N THR A 1012 -3.85 -13.56 16.05
CA THR A 1012 -4.60 -14.48 15.16
C THR A 1012 -4.48 -15.92 15.64
N ILE A 1013 -3.25 -16.37 15.91
CA ILE A 1013 -2.99 -17.71 16.46
C ILE A 1013 -3.69 -17.91 17.82
N ALA A 1014 -3.63 -16.91 18.70
CA ALA A 1014 -4.27 -16.97 20.02
C ALA A 1014 -5.80 -17.02 19.91
N VAL A 1015 -6.41 -16.25 19.01
CA VAL A 1015 -7.87 -16.22 18.78
C VAL A 1015 -8.38 -17.58 18.32
N GLU A 1016 -7.62 -18.28 17.47
CA GLU A 1016 -7.93 -19.64 17.02
C GLU A 1016 -7.66 -20.68 18.12
N LEU A 1017 -6.58 -20.54 18.89
CA LEU A 1017 -6.23 -21.45 19.99
C LEU A 1017 -7.24 -21.42 21.14
N VAL A 1018 -7.90 -20.28 21.38
CA VAL A 1018 -8.96 -20.11 22.38
C VAL A 1018 -10.18 -21.01 22.12
N ALA A 1019 -10.37 -21.49 20.89
CA ALA A 1019 -11.42 -22.48 20.59
C ALA A 1019 -11.09 -23.89 21.10
N ASN A 1020 -9.89 -24.10 21.66
CA ASN A 1020 -9.33 -25.39 22.03
C ASN A 1020 -9.33 -26.45 20.89
N PRO A 1021 -8.85 -26.11 19.67
CA PRO A 1021 -8.85 -27.05 18.55
C PRO A 1021 -7.81 -28.16 18.72
N SER A 1022 -8.07 -29.32 18.11
CA SER A 1022 -7.13 -30.45 18.06
C SER A 1022 -6.21 -30.40 16.84
N ILE A 1023 -6.71 -29.84 15.72
CA ILE A 1023 -5.98 -29.67 14.46
C ILE A 1023 -5.92 -28.17 14.15
N ILE A 1024 -4.75 -27.64 13.83
CA ILE A 1024 -4.59 -26.22 13.47
C ILE A 1024 -3.92 -26.13 12.11
N PHE A 1025 -4.60 -25.45 11.18
CA PHE A 1025 -4.05 -25.06 9.89
C PHE A 1025 -3.56 -23.61 9.96
N MET A 1026 -2.36 -23.34 9.48
CA MET A 1026 -1.79 -21.99 9.43
C MET A 1026 -1.35 -21.67 8.01
N ASP A 1027 -2.02 -20.73 7.35
CA ASP A 1027 -1.60 -20.28 6.03
C ASP A 1027 -0.53 -19.19 6.15
N GLU A 1028 0.71 -19.52 5.82
CA GLU A 1028 1.87 -18.63 5.85
C GLU A 1028 2.00 -17.79 7.14
N PRO A 1029 2.21 -18.44 8.32
CA PRO A 1029 2.27 -17.74 9.60
C PRO A 1029 3.46 -16.78 9.72
N THR A 1030 4.48 -16.93 8.87
CA THR A 1030 5.68 -16.08 8.82
C THR A 1030 5.61 -14.98 7.75
N SER A 1031 4.51 -14.88 7.01
CA SER A 1031 4.35 -13.87 5.95
C SER A 1031 4.40 -12.44 6.49
N GLY A 1032 5.20 -11.59 5.86
CA GLY A 1032 5.33 -10.16 6.21
C GLY A 1032 6.06 -9.89 7.54
N LEU A 1033 6.83 -10.84 8.06
CA LEU A 1033 7.63 -10.73 9.28
C LEU A 1033 9.14 -10.76 9.00
N ASP A 1034 9.96 -10.10 9.83
CA ASP A 1034 11.42 -10.30 9.84
C ASP A 1034 11.78 -11.70 10.35
N ALA A 1035 13.02 -12.15 10.09
CA ALA A 1035 13.61 -13.37 10.65
C ALA A 1035 13.27 -13.56 12.13
N ARG A 1036 13.42 -12.49 12.90
CA ARG A 1036 13.25 -12.49 14.34
C ARG A 1036 11.79 -12.62 14.75
N ALA A 1037 10.90 -11.84 14.16
CA ALA A 1037 9.45 -11.87 14.36
C ALA A 1037 8.88 -13.21 13.92
N ALA A 1038 9.33 -13.72 12.79
CA ALA A 1038 9.02 -15.06 12.31
C ALA A 1038 9.52 -16.12 13.29
N ALA A 1039 10.75 -16.00 13.81
CA ALA A 1039 11.28 -16.92 14.83
C ALA A 1039 10.48 -16.86 16.14
N ILE A 1040 10.03 -15.67 16.58
CA ILE A 1040 9.15 -15.52 17.76
C ILE A 1040 7.81 -16.21 17.50
N VAL A 1041 7.19 -15.99 16.33
CA VAL A 1041 5.95 -16.67 15.94
C VAL A 1041 6.16 -18.18 15.88
N MET A 1042 7.21 -18.67 15.22
CA MET A 1042 7.50 -20.10 15.10
C MET A 1042 7.83 -20.74 16.44
N ARG A 1043 8.48 -20.02 17.36
CA ARG A 1043 8.64 -20.46 18.75
C ARG A 1043 7.30 -20.61 19.45
N THR A 1044 6.35 -19.67 19.27
CA THR A 1044 5.00 -19.83 19.82
C THR A 1044 4.26 -21.01 19.18
N VAL A 1045 4.41 -21.22 17.87
CA VAL A 1045 3.85 -22.40 17.18
C VAL A 1045 4.44 -23.69 17.75
N ARG A 1046 5.76 -23.75 17.96
CA ARG A 1046 6.44 -24.90 18.55
C ARG A 1046 5.94 -25.19 19.97
N ASN A 1047 5.78 -24.16 20.80
CA ASN A 1047 5.18 -24.30 22.13
C ASN A 1047 3.77 -24.91 22.06
N ILE A 1048 2.98 -24.59 21.03
CA ILE A 1048 1.64 -25.17 20.82
C ILE A 1048 1.74 -26.62 20.34
N VAL A 1049 2.69 -26.97 19.46
CA VAL A 1049 2.92 -28.36 19.04
C VAL A 1049 3.28 -29.24 20.23
N ASP A 1050 4.12 -28.74 21.13
CA ASP A 1050 4.58 -29.48 22.31
C ASP A 1050 3.43 -29.81 23.30
N THR A 1051 2.28 -29.15 23.17
CA THR A 1051 1.05 -29.53 23.90
C THR A 1051 0.43 -30.85 23.40
N GLY A 1052 0.82 -31.33 22.20
CA GLY A 1052 0.30 -32.55 21.57
C GLY A 1052 -0.73 -32.31 20.45
N ARG A 1053 -0.87 -31.08 19.95
CA ARG A 1053 -1.78 -30.74 18.84
C ARG A 1053 -1.18 -31.11 17.48
N THR A 1054 -2.04 -31.29 16.49
CA THR A 1054 -1.63 -31.47 15.09
C THR A 1054 -1.59 -30.12 14.42
N ILE A 1055 -0.40 -29.65 14.01
CA ILE A 1055 -0.26 -28.34 13.34
C ILE A 1055 0.31 -28.53 11.94
N VAL A 1056 -0.34 -27.89 10.98
CA VAL A 1056 0.06 -27.87 9.58
C VAL A 1056 0.19 -26.41 9.16
N CYS A 1057 1.34 -26.04 8.62
CA CYS A 1057 1.54 -24.68 8.11
C CYS A 1057 2.01 -24.68 6.66
N THR A 1058 1.59 -23.71 5.87
CA THR A 1058 2.21 -23.43 4.55
C THR A 1058 3.33 -22.42 4.74
N ILE A 1059 4.44 -22.58 4.02
CA ILE A 1059 5.55 -21.61 4.07
C ILE A 1059 6.13 -21.39 2.68
N HIS A 1060 6.33 -20.11 2.34
CA HIS A 1060 6.80 -19.70 1.02
C HIS A 1060 8.33 -19.71 0.91
N GLN A 1061 9.08 -19.38 1.98
CA GLN A 1061 10.56 -19.37 2.04
C GLN A 1061 11.02 -19.17 3.51
N PRO A 1062 11.35 -20.22 4.27
CA PRO A 1062 11.85 -20.09 5.64
C PRO A 1062 13.36 -19.80 5.67
N SER A 1063 13.81 -19.05 6.68
CA SER A 1063 15.22 -19.03 7.06
C SER A 1063 15.69 -20.44 7.46
N ILE A 1064 17.01 -20.68 7.45
CA ILE A 1064 17.57 -22.00 7.78
C ILE A 1064 17.09 -22.47 9.16
N ASP A 1065 17.13 -21.59 10.16
CA ASP A 1065 16.68 -21.88 11.53
C ASP A 1065 15.19 -22.27 11.59
N ILE A 1066 14.34 -21.62 10.80
CA ILE A 1066 12.91 -21.94 10.71
C ILE A 1066 12.71 -23.23 9.91
N PHE A 1067 13.50 -23.46 8.86
CA PHE A 1067 13.41 -24.65 8.02
C PHE A 1067 13.75 -25.93 8.81
N GLU A 1068 14.79 -25.87 9.64
CA GLU A 1068 15.21 -27.00 10.49
C GLU A 1068 14.21 -27.31 11.62
N ALA A 1069 13.25 -26.43 11.89
CA ALA A 1069 12.20 -26.68 12.88
C ALA A 1069 11.04 -27.57 12.38
N PHE A 1070 11.05 -27.98 11.10
CA PHE A 1070 9.99 -28.77 10.46
C PHE A 1070 10.28 -30.26 10.31
N ASP A 1071 9.20 -31.04 10.27
CA ASP A 1071 9.29 -32.50 10.24
C ASP A 1071 8.82 -33.16 8.90
N GLU A 1072 7.86 -32.63 8.09
CA GLU A 1072 7.28 -33.30 6.86
C GLU A 1072 6.68 -32.31 5.79
N ARG A 1073 6.50 -32.65 4.47
CA ARG A 1073 6.06 -31.74 3.32
C ARG A 1073 5.10 -32.34 2.22
N GLY A 1074 4.39 -31.52 1.35
CA GLY A 1074 3.60 -31.97 0.13
C GLY A 1074 2.75 -30.94 -0.73
N GLY A 1075 2.39 -31.27 -2.01
CA GLY A 1075 1.50 -30.49 -2.95
C GLY A 1075 1.21 -31.11 -4.37
N ARG A 1076 2.23 -31.48 -5.14
CA ARG A 1076 2.35 -32.83 -5.74
C ARG A 1076 3.54 -33.43 -5.01
N GLU A 1077 3.48 -34.69 -4.65
CA GLU A 1077 4.52 -35.23 -3.78
C GLU A 1077 5.80 -35.42 -4.61
N ILE A 1078 6.75 -34.53 -4.38
CA ILE A 1078 8.15 -34.67 -4.83
C ILE A 1078 8.99 -35.26 -3.69
N TYR A 1079 8.59 -35.01 -2.44
CA TYR A 1079 9.24 -35.52 -1.25
C TYR A 1079 8.29 -35.45 -0.04
N VAL A 1080 8.12 -36.56 0.68
CA VAL A 1080 7.48 -36.62 2.00
C VAL A 1080 8.42 -37.39 2.93
N GLY A 1081 8.89 -36.75 3.99
CA GLY A 1081 9.79 -37.39 4.96
C GLY A 1081 10.49 -36.40 5.89
N PRO A 1082 11.19 -36.93 6.90
CA PRO A 1082 11.94 -36.13 7.87
C PRO A 1082 13.19 -35.52 7.26
N LEU A 1083 13.45 -34.23 7.57
CA LEU A 1083 14.62 -33.50 7.09
C LEU A 1083 15.96 -34.11 7.55
N GLY A 1084 15.97 -34.74 8.74
CA GLY A 1084 17.20 -35.17 9.41
C GLY A 1084 17.97 -34.00 10.02
N ARG A 1085 19.00 -34.27 10.82
CA ARG A 1085 19.87 -33.20 11.35
C ARG A 1085 20.49 -32.46 10.17
N HIS A 1086 20.47 -31.12 10.22
CA HIS A 1086 21.05 -30.27 9.19
C HIS A 1086 20.43 -30.39 7.79
N SER A 1087 19.22 -30.97 7.67
CA SER A 1087 18.55 -31.25 6.38
C SER A 1087 19.24 -32.28 5.49
N ASN A 1088 20.12 -33.12 6.08
CA ASN A 1088 20.93 -34.07 5.33
C ASN A 1088 20.10 -35.08 4.51
N HIS A 1089 18.99 -35.59 5.04
CA HIS A 1089 18.18 -36.60 4.33
C HIS A 1089 17.51 -36.02 3.08
N LEU A 1090 17.12 -34.74 3.13
CA LEU A 1090 16.54 -34.05 1.98
C LEU A 1090 17.59 -33.77 0.92
N ILE A 1091 18.77 -33.27 1.33
CA ILE A 1091 19.88 -33.00 0.41
C ILE A 1091 20.31 -34.31 -0.27
N GLU A 1092 20.47 -35.39 0.50
CA GLU A 1092 20.82 -36.72 -0.04
C GLU A 1092 19.74 -37.26 -1.00
N TYR A 1093 18.46 -37.00 -0.78
CA TYR A 1093 17.41 -37.41 -1.72
C TYR A 1093 17.58 -36.73 -3.09
N PHE A 1094 17.77 -35.40 -3.12
CA PHE A 1094 17.92 -34.66 -4.36
C PHE A 1094 19.32 -34.81 -5.00
N GLU A 1095 20.38 -34.97 -4.21
CA GLU A 1095 21.76 -35.13 -4.69
C GLU A 1095 22.15 -36.58 -5.02
N VAL A 1096 21.67 -37.57 -4.27
CA VAL A 1096 22.13 -38.97 -4.34
C VAL A 1096 21.06 -39.90 -4.92
N SER A 1097 19.81 -39.83 -4.45
CA SER A 1097 18.75 -40.75 -4.96
C SER A 1097 18.32 -40.44 -6.39
N ILE A 1098 18.19 -39.15 -6.75
CA ILE A 1098 17.92 -38.74 -8.14
C ILE A 1098 19.14 -39.05 -9.04
N SER A 1099 20.36 -38.88 -8.51
CA SER A 1099 21.61 -39.19 -9.23
C SER A 1099 21.90 -40.71 -9.38
N ASN A 1100 21.45 -41.56 -8.45
CA ASN A 1100 21.65 -43.02 -8.54
C ASN A 1100 20.61 -43.70 -9.44
N LEU A 1101 19.37 -43.19 -9.52
CA LEU A 1101 18.42 -43.55 -10.58
C LEU A 1101 18.90 -43.08 -11.97
N ALA A 1102 19.73 -42.03 -12.02
CA ALA A 1102 20.32 -41.48 -13.24
C ALA A 1102 21.32 -42.42 -13.95
N PHE A 1103 21.78 -43.52 -13.33
CA PHE A 1103 22.62 -44.49 -14.05
C PHE A 1103 21.83 -45.30 -15.11
N LYS A 1104 20.48 -45.28 -15.09
CA LYS A 1104 19.63 -45.96 -16.07
C LYS A 1104 19.01 -45.05 -17.15
N GLN A 1105 18.99 -43.73 -16.95
CA GLN A 1105 18.52 -42.74 -17.95
C GLN A 1105 19.47 -41.55 -17.95
N ARG A 1106 20.02 -41.20 -19.13
CA ARG A 1106 20.96 -40.08 -19.32
C ARG A 1106 20.38 -38.77 -18.76
N ILE A 1107 20.79 -38.38 -17.55
CA ILE A 1107 20.53 -37.08 -16.95
C ILE A 1107 21.84 -36.62 -16.29
N GLU A 1108 22.53 -35.66 -16.89
CA GLU A 1108 23.57 -34.85 -16.23
C GLU A 1108 22.91 -33.51 -15.84
N GLY A 1109 22.94 -33.08 -14.56
CA GLY A 1109 22.69 -31.64 -14.30
C GLY A 1109 22.11 -31.13 -12.98
N VAL A 1110 21.78 -31.93 -11.96
CA VAL A 1110 21.37 -31.31 -10.66
C VAL A 1110 22.62 -30.76 -9.97
N GLY A 1111 22.76 -29.44 -9.91
CA GLY A 1111 23.90 -28.77 -9.29
C GLY A 1111 23.93 -28.97 -7.77
N LYS A 1112 25.10 -29.36 -7.24
CA LYS A 1112 25.34 -29.51 -5.79
C LYS A 1112 25.00 -28.22 -5.04
N ILE A 1113 24.51 -28.36 -3.80
CA ILE A 1113 24.29 -27.20 -2.94
C ILE A 1113 25.63 -26.48 -2.68
N LYS A 1114 25.65 -25.15 -2.83
CA LYS A 1114 26.83 -24.33 -2.49
C LYS A 1114 26.96 -24.23 -0.97
N ASP A 1115 28.20 -24.19 -0.48
CA ASP A 1115 28.47 -24.01 0.96
C ASP A 1115 27.81 -22.71 1.47
N GLY A 1116 27.05 -22.81 2.57
CA GLY A 1116 26.32 -21.70 3.19
C GLY A 1116 24.96 -21.36 2.56
N HIS A 1117 24.56 -22.03 1.46
CA HIS A 1117 23.28 -21.78 0.81
C HIS A 1117 22.11 -22.44 1.56
N ASN A 1118 20.93 -21.80 1.57
CA ASN A 1118 19.78 -22.29 2.30
C ASN A 1118 19.18 -23.52 1.59
N PRO A 1119 19.13 -24.72 2.22
CA PRO A 1119 18.58 -25.92 1.59
C PRO A 1119 17.14 -25.77 1.12
N ALA A 1120 16.33 -24.95 1.81
CA ALA A 1120 14.95 -24.68 1.43
C ALA A 1120 14.85 -23.88 0.13
N ALA A 1121 15.71 -22.87 -0.03
CA ALA A 1121 15.78 -22.03 -1.23
C ALA A 1121 16.31 -22.84 -2.41
N TRP A 1122 17.42 -23.55 -2.21
CA TRP A 1122 18.00 -24.46 -3.20
C TRP A 1122 16.97 -25.48 -3.73
N MET A 1123 16.21 -26.13 -2.83
CA MET A 1123 15.18 -27.07 -3.23
C MET A 1123 14.08 -26.42 -4.08
N LEU A 1124 13.65 -25.21 -3.73
CA LEU A 1124 12.62 -24.49 -4.49
C LEU A 1124 13.12 -24.05 -5.87
N GLU A 1125 14.41 -23.75 -6.02
CA GLU A 1125 15.03 -23.41 -7.30
C GLU A 1125 15.13 -24.62 -8.24
N ILE A 1126 15.59 -25.77 -7.74
CA ILE A 1126 15.73 -27.00 -8.54
C ILE A 1126 14.39 -27.59 -8.95
N THR A 1127 13.34 -27.40 -8.14
CA THR A 1127 11.98 -27.93 -8.39
C THR A 1127 11.08 -26.98 -9.19
N THR A 1128 11.65 -25.96 -9.85
CA THR A 1128 10.90 -25.07 -10.74
C THR A 1128 10.55 -25.76 -12.06
N SER A 1129 9.38 -25.44 -12.63
CA SER A 1129 8.92 -26.02 -13.90
C SER A 1129 9.85 -25.70 -15.08
N ALA A 1130 10.55 -24.55 -15.05
CA ALA A 1130 11.56 -24.23 -16.06
C ALA A 1130 12.75 -25.19 -15.98
N ARG A 1131 13.23 -25.50 -14.76
CA ARG A 1131 14.31 -26.47 -14.56
C ARG A 1131 13.88 -27.91 -14.88
N GLU A 1132 12.63 -28.28 -14.58
CA GLU A 1132 12.07 -29.57 -15.00
C GLU A 1132 12.06 -29.71 -16.54
N MET A 1133 11.74 -28.64 -17.27
CA MET A 1133 11.80 -28.62 -18.73
C MET A 1133 13.24 -28.66 -19.25
N ASP A 1134 14.17 -27.91 -18.64
CA ASP A 1134 15.58 -27.89 -19.01
C ASP A 1134 16.25 -29.27 -18.78
N LEU A 1135 15.90 -29.94 -17.69
CA LEU A 1135 16.40 -31.27 -17.33
C LEU A 1135 15.63 -32.40 -18.04
N ASN A 1136 14.45 -32.10 -18.58
CA ASN A 1136 13.50 -33.04 -19.20
C ASN A 1136 13.07 -34.17 -18.23
N VAL A 1137 12.72 -33.82 -16.99
CA VAL A 1137 12.36 -34.74 -15.89
C VAL A 1137 11.07 -34.30 -15.19
N ASP A 1138 10.22 -35.26 -14.79
CA ASP A 1138 9.12 -35.03 -13.82
C ASP A 1138 9.50 -35.58 -12.44
N PHE A 1139 9.76 -34.69 -11.49
CA PHE A 1139 10.17 -35.09 -10.13
C PHE A 1139 9.07 -35.83 -9.36
N ALA A 1140 7.79 -35.62 -9.68
CA ALA A 1140 6.68 -36.30 -9.00
C ALA A 1140 6.61 -37.80 -9.37
N ASP A 1141 6.98 -38.15 -10.61
CA ASP A 1141 7.04 -39.54 -11.04
C ASP A 1141 8.27 -40.27 -10.47
N ILE A 1142 9.39 -39.55 -10.25
CA ILE A 1142 10.54 -40.10 -9.53
C ILE A 1142 10.17 -40.43 -8.09
N TYR A 1143 9.44 -39.54 -7.41
CA TYR A 1143 9.01 -39.75 -6.03
C TYR A 1143 8.10 -40.98 -5.89
N LYS A 1144 7.09 -41.15 -6.75
CA LYS A 1144 6.21 -42.34 -6.74
C LYS A 1144 6.96 -43.66 -6.91
N ASN A 1145 8.07 -43.65 -7.63
CA ASN A 1145 8.91 -44.83 -7.87
C ASN A 1145 9.98 -45.03 -6.79
N SER A 1146 10.07 -44.13 -5.80
CA SER A 1146 11.07 -44.18 -4.73
C SER A 1146 10.58 -45.00 -3.52
N GLU A 1147 11.52 -45.50 -2.72
CA GLU A 1147 11.23 -46.25 -1.49
C GLU A 1147 10.51 -45.40 -0.42
N LEU A 1148 10.53 -44.07 -0.55
CA LEU A 1148 9.88 -43.14 0.39
C LEU A 1148 8.36 -43.02 0.18
N TYR A 1149 7.83 -43.44 -0.96
CA TYR A 1149 6.38 -43.37 -1.26
C TYR A 1149 5.57 -44.51 -0.64
N GLY A 1150 6.24 -45.62 -0.28
CA GLY A 1150 5.63 -46.92 0.10
C GLY A 1150 4.97 -46.98 1.48
#